data_AF-A0A7M2T795-F1
#
_entry.id   AF-A0A7M2T795-F1
#
_cell.length_a   1.000
_cell.length_b   1.000
_cell.length_c   1.000
_cell.angle_alpha   90.00
_cell.angle_beta   90.00
_cell.angle_gamma   90.00
#
_symmetry.space_group_name_H-M   'P 1'
#
loop_
_entity.id
_entity.type
_entity.pdbx_description
1 polymer ?
#
loop_
_entity_poly.entity_id
_entity_poly.type
_entity_poly.pdbx_seq_one_letter_code
_entity_poly.pdbx_strand_id
1 'polypeptide(L)'
;MAITINPRATWGQYAPSHLQAHACADPEVSKNPDWSGHLGVFLHYLGAGSTGHLLTEEDCRKEVAEVYLAHKTGGEFEGDIAYNYLVCPHGHVYEGRGEERGEGNAGDAEPIDDVGRNEGFYSIVGMIRSEDVASEAMLRGIRGLIDHLRHTAERRTGNKILPHSFGYDTDCPGNLHMYARPGSTIDPSVPWRAPADIYVYRTQKWVNETYDTAPGYVICSETGYTGWNTVLALTQGLQHELGISPTVQNFGPGTFNAVKNREIVPEFERNANLLRLYNGALWCKGYWASQYLGGWGEESEASLRQLYADMGLDPADAGQRLAMWPHVLKSLLRMDQFRLVPGGDPHVRAIQQRLNSRYVADIGIPAMGLVPCDGIYSRDVQQGLMMAIQYEIGIAPGSINGYFGPGTQAALKGRGSATLTGDLRYLFRAACYVNSPTYTANGQAHYLPADIGTDARTGTHVGWLQAFQRFSQLPVTGHNDYATWAQLLVSSGDTSRGATGCDCITEITPQRGQLLKANGYHIVGRYLDEHLAPGDDGYLGKALKPGEPQAILNAGLRFFPIFQYNGTELGNFTYDKGYDQGKKAHGKAAEHGIGAGACIYFGVDYDATDEEITSHVVPYFSGVKAGFAELGSRYTFGVYGSRNVCIRVSKDAGARWSFVSGMSWGFSGNLGFPLPENWSFNQIHEYEFQPGWGLDHNIWRDGGDPGVSAVGAG
;
A
#
# COMPACT_ATOMS: atom_id res chain seq x y z
N MET A 1 27.43 -0.74 10.90
CA MET A 1 28.74 -0.93 10.24
C MET A 1 29.72 -0.02 10.96
N ALA A 2 30.95 -0.46 11.21
CA ALA A 2 31.95 0.44 11.78
C ALA A 2 32.21 1.59 10.80
N ILE A 3 32.00 2.84 11.23
CA ILE A 3 32.27 4.01 10.41
C ILE A 3 33.76 4.36 10.48
N THR A 4 34.33 4.82 9.37
CA THR A 4 35.70 5.34 9.33
C THR A 4 35.65 6.87 9.40
N ILE A 5 36.24 7.43 10.45
CA ILE A 5 36.43 8.89 10.59
C ILE A 5 37.86 9.19 10.10
N ASN A 6 37.97 10.02 9.07
CA ASN A 6 39.27 10.41 8.52
C ASN A 6 39.88 11.49 9.41
N PRO A 7 41.08 11.25 9.97
CA PRO A 7 41.70 12.18 10.92
C PRO A 7 42.14 13.46 10.22
N ARG A 8 42.42 14.48 11.04
CA ARG A 8 42.87 15.81 10.60
C ARG A 8 44.01 15.79 9.60
N ALA A 9 44.99 14.90 9.79
CA ALA A 9 46.14 14.75 8.89
C ALA A 9 45.76 14.45 7.42
N THR A 10 44.60 13.84 7.16
CA THR A 10 44.17 13.50 5.79
C THR A 10 43.79 14.72 4.96
N TRP A 11 43.24 15.77 5.58
CA TRP A 11 42.78 16.98 4.92
C TRP A 11 43.65 18.20 5.25
N GLY A 12 44.27 18.23 6.44
CA GLY A 12 45.13 19.33 6.89
C GLY A 12 46.34 19.57 5.97
N GLN A 13 46.76 18.54 5.23
CA GLN A 13 47.83 18.66 4.24
C GLN A 13 47.52 19.61 3.07
N TYR A 14 46.24 19.92 2.84
CA TYR A 14 45.80 20.86 1.80
C TYR A 14 45.69 22.31 2.33
N ALA A 15 45.88 22.54 3.63
CA ALA A 15 45.91 23.89 4.18
C ALA A 15 47.19 24.65 3.75
N PRO A 16 47.19 26.00 3.76
CA PRO A 16 48.40 26.79 3.50
C PRO A 16 49.57 26.35 4.38
N SER A 17 50.78 26.34 3.82
CA SER A 17 51.99 25.79 4.49
C SER A 17 52.24 26.33 5.89
N HIS A 18 51.92 27.60 6.16
CA HIS A 18 52.07 28.23 7.47
C HIS A 18 51.02 27.79 8.51
N LEU A 19 49.93 27.13 8.09
CA LEU A 19 48.88 26.58 8.95
C LEU A 19 48.83 25.05 8.95
N GLN A 20 49.52 24.39 8.02
CA GLN A 20 49.47 22.93 7.81
C GLN A 20 49.78 22.14 9.08
N ALA A 21 50.77 22.56 9.88
CA ALA A 21 51.11 21.90 11.14
C ALA A 21 49.92 21.91 12.14
N HIS A 22 49.21 23.02 12.24
CA HIS A 22 48.01 23.14 13.08
C HIS A 22 46.82 22.38 12.46
N ALA A 23 46.65 22.44 11.14
CA ALA A 23 45.55 21.76 10.46
C ALA A 23 45.66 20.24 10.59
N CYS A 24 46.88 19.68 10.58
CA CYS A 24 47.15 18.24 10.71
C CYS A 24 47.22 17.72 12.15
N ALA A 25 47.36 18.59 13.15
CA ALA A 25 47.43 18.19 14.56
C ALA A 25 46.08 17.67 15.04
N ASP A 26 46.08 16.79 16.04
CA ASP A 26 44.86 16.31 16.70
C ASP A 26 44.06 17.49 17.30
N PRO A 27 42.72 17.38 17.41
CA PRO A 27 41.91 18.42 18.01
C PRO A 27 42.34 18.78 19.45
N GLU A 28 42.38 20.08 19.76
CA GLU A 28 42.64 20.51 21.14
C GLU A 28 41.46 20.14 22.06
N VAL A 29 41.74 19.84 23.32
CA VAL A 29 40.70 19.60 24.33
C VAL A 29 39.91 20.87 24.64
N SER A 30 38.60 20.73 24.86
CA SER A 30 37.71 21.82 25.24
C SER A 30 38.25 22.64 26.40
N LYS A 31 38.19 23.98 26.28
CA LYS A 31 38.41 24.89 27.41
C LYS A 31 37.15 25.05 28.28
N ASN A 32 35.98 24.67 27.75
CA ASN A 32 34.74 24.61 28.52
C ASN A 32 34.74 23.31 29.36
N PRO A 33 34.82 23.40 30.71
CA PRO A 33 34.83 22.22 31.58
C PRO A 33 33.51 21.43 31.54
N ASP A 34 32.41 22.06 31.11
CA ASP A 34 31.08 21.46 31.10
C ASP A 34 30.80 20.69 29.79
N TRP A 35 31.71 20.76 28.80
CA TRP A 35 31.58 20.01 27.54
C TRP A 35 31.39 18.51 27.78
N SER A 36 30.26 18.01 27.28
CA SER A 36 29.85 16.61 27.45
C SER A 36 29.21 16.00 26.21
N GLY A 37 28.65 16.81 25.30
CA GLY A 37 28.04 16.32 24.06
C GLY A 37 26.80 15.44 24.26
N HIS A 38 26.28 15.36 25.49
CA HIS A 38 25.35 14.34 25.95
C HIS A 38 23.90 14.51 25.46
N LEU A 39 23.56 15.67 24.88
CA LEU A 39 22.19 15.95 24.45
C LEU A 39 21.91 15.45 23.02
N GLY A 40 22.86 15.63 22.10
CA GLY A 40 22.66 15.23 20.72
C GLY A 40 23.57 15.92 19.71
N VAL A 41 23.05 16.07 18.49
CA VAL A 41 23.78 16.68 17.37
C VAL A 41 23.00 17.82 16.73
N PHE A 42 23.71 18.85 16.29
CA PHE A 42 23.22 19.85 15.34
C PHE A 42 23.70 19.53 13.93
N LEU A 43 22.79 19.68 12.96
CA LEU A 43 23.14 19.65 11.55
C LEU A 43 23.44 21.05 11.01
N HIS A 44 24.46 21.10 10.15
CA HIS A 44 24.90 22.27 9.42
C HIS A 44 25.15 21.96 7.94
N TYR A 45 25.34 23.01 7.16
CA TYR A 45 25.74 22.99 5.75
C TYR A 45 26.80 24.07 5.49
N LEU A 46 27.35 24.13 4.28
CA LEU A 46 28.45 25.05 3.93
C LEU A 46 27.99 26.47 3.55
N GLY A 47 26.69 26.76 3.59
CA GLY A 47 26.14 28.07 3.24
C GLY A 47 25.65 28.18 1.80
N ALA A 48 25.73 29.38 1.22
CA ALA A 48 25.24 29.68 -0.12
C ALA A 48 26.07 29.03 -1.24
N GLY A 49 25.43 28.75 -2.38
CA GLY A 49 26.04 28.26 -3.63
C GLY A 49 25.77 26.77 -3.90
N SER A 50 26.67 26.14 -4.65
CA SER A 50 26.64 24.71 -4.99
C SER A 50 28.00 24.05 -4.75
N THR A 51 27.98 22.76 -4.42
CA THR A 51 29.15 21.89 -4.21
C THR A 51 29.39 20.95 -5.40
N GLY A 52 28.93 21.31 -6.59
CA GLY A 52 29.13 20.52 -7.82
C GLY A 52 30.60 20.25 -8.19
N HIS A 53 31.56 20.95 -7.58
CA HIS A 53 33.00 20.69 -7.72
C HIS A 53 33.52 19.53 -6.86
N LEU A 54 32.76 19.06 -5.86
CA LEU A 54 33.16 17.96 -4.97
C LEU A 54 32.97 16.60 -5.65
N LEU A 55 33.74 16.34 -6.71
CA LEU A 55 33.61 15.14 -7.54
C LEU A 55 34.47 13.97 -7.05
N THR A 56 35.51 14.24 -6.27
CA THR A 56 36.44 13.25 -5.75
C THR A 56 36.64 13.38 -4.24
N GLU A 57 37.23 12.35 -3.63
CA GLU A 57 37.63 12.40 -2.21
C GLU A 57 38.70 13.49 -1.97
N GLU A 58 39.59 13.71 -2.93
CA GLU A 58 40.60 14.78 -2.86
C GLU A 58 39.94 16.17 -2.83
N ASP A 59 38.91 16.41 -3.66
CA ASP A 59 38.15 17.66 -3.65
C ASP A 59 37.45 17.88 -2.31
N CYS A 60 36.91 16.81 -1.72
CA CYS A 60 36.31 16.88 -0.39
C CYS A 60 37.33 17.28 0.68
N ARG A 61 38.53 16.68 0.67
CA ARG A 61 39.60 17.02 1.62
C ARG A 61 40.07 18.47 1.46
N LYS A 62 40.14 18.97 0.23
CA LYS A 62 40.45 20.39 -0.05
C LYS A 62 39.36 21.33 0.49
N GLU A 63 38.09 21.02 0.28
CA GLU A 63 36.97 21.81 0.83
C GLU A 63 37.00 21.85 2.36
N VAL A 64 37.32 20.74 3.05
CA VAL A 64 37.48 20.74 4.51
C VAL A 64 38.59 21.70 4.94
N ALA A 65 39.72 21.72 4.22
CA ALA A 65 40.81 22.66 4.49
C ALA A 65 40.41 24.12 4.21
N GLU A 66 39.57 24.38 3.21
CA GLU A 66 39.01 25.71 2.92
C GLU A 66 38.05 26.18 4.03
N VAL A 67 37.19 25.30 4.55
CA VAL A 67 36.31 25.59 5.70
C VAL A 67 37.15 25.90 6.95
N TYR A 68 38.21 25.13 7.20
CA TYR A 68 39.17 25.42 8.27
C TYR A 68 39.80 26.81 8.09
N LEU A 69 40.28 27.13 6.87
CA LEU A 69 40.93 28.40 6.59
C LEU A 69 39.98 29.58 6.82
N ALA A 70 38.73 29.49 6.33
CA ALA A 70 37.72 30.52 6.52
C ALA A 70 37.51 30.83 8.01
N HIS A 71 37.28 29.81 8.84
CA HIS A 71 37.13 29.98 10.28
C HIS A 71 38.39 30.53 10.97
N LYS A 72 39.57 30.03 10.59
CA LYS A 72 40.86 30.47 11.17
C LYS A 72 41.13 31.95 10.88
N THR A 73 40.82 32.41 9.66
CA THR A 73 41.06 33.81 9.25
C THR A 73 40.04 34.80 9.81
N GLY A 74 38.83 34.34 10.16
CA GLY A 74 37.80 35.18 10.80
C GLY A 74 38.13 35.59 12.24
N GLY A 75 39.09 34.94 12.89
CA GLY A 75 39.46 35.23 14.28
C GLY A 75 38.49 34.68 15.33
N GLU A 76 37.46 33.97 14.90
CA GLU A 76 36.43 33.32 15.73
C GLU A 76 36.83 31.88 16.10
N PHE A 77 35.95 31.18 16.84
CA PHE A 77 36.03 29.73 17.05
C PHE A 77 37.33 29.22 17.70
N GLU A 78 37.96 30.04 18.55
CA GLU A 78 39.25 29.76 19.18
C GLU A 78 40.40 29.54 18.19
N GLY A 79 40.26 30.05 16.96
CA GLY A 79 41.24 29.84 15.91
C GLY A 79 41.28 28.40 15.42
N ASP A 80 40.16 27.71 15.32
CA ASP A 80 40.07 26.40 14.69
C ASP A 80 38.76 26.25 13.90
N ILE A 81 38.62 25.16 13.15
CA ILE A 81 37.36 24.82 12.47
C ILE A 81 36.23 24.72 13.49
N ALA A 82 35.04 25.30 13.22
CA ALA A 82 33.92 25.36 14.17
C ALA A 82 33.18 24.03 14.40
N TYR A 83 33.38 23.06 13.52
CA TYR A 83 32.56 21.85 13.41
C TYR A 83 33.28 20.61 13.93
N ASN A 84 32.55 19.72 14.58
CA ASN A 84 33.10 18.45 15.07
C ASN A 84 33.45 17.52 13.91
N TYR A 85 32.52 17.38 12.97
CA TYR A 85 32.65 16.48 11.84
C TYR A 85 32.06 17.07 10.57
N LEU A 86 32.67 16.74 9.43
CA LEU A 86 32.21 17.10 8.10
C LEU A 86 31.97 15.83 7.30
N VAL A 87 30.80 15.70 6.68
CA VAL A 87 30.41 14.52 5.89
C VAL A 87 30.23 14.92 4.44
N CYS A 88 31.02 14.34 3.54
CA CYS A 88 30.99 14.73 2.13
C CYS A 88 29.89 14.03 1.32
N PRO A 89 29.57 14.49 0.09
CA PRO A 89 28.60 13.84 -0.79
C PRO A 89 28.89 12.37 -1.09
N HIS A 90 30.10 11.89 -0.87
CA HIS A 90 30.50 10.49 -1.04
C HIS A 90 30.30 9.64 0.23
N GLY A 91 29.87 10.23 1.35
CA GLY A 91 29.63 9.55 2.62
C GLY A 91 30.86 9.39 3.52
N HIS A 92 32.01 9.94 3.12
CA HIS A 92 33.20 9.98 3.98
C HIS A 92 33.04 11.04 5.08
N VAL A 93 33.48 10.69 6.28
CA VAL A 93 33.47 11.57 7.46
C VAL A 93 34.89 12.07 7.69
N TYR A 94 35.03 13.38 7.92
CA TYR A 94 36.29 14.04 8.24
C TYR A 94 36.19 14.68 9.63
N GLU A 95 37.21 14.46 10.44
CA GLU A 95 37.33 15.03 11.77
C GLU A 95 37.71 16.51 11.71
N GLY A 96 36.94 17.36 12.37
CA GLY A 96 37.28 18.76 12.65
C GLY A 96 37.72 18.91 14.09
N ARG A 97 36.77 19.23 14.98
CA ARG A 97 37.01 19.30 16.44
C ARG A 97 36.92 17.95 17.16
N GLY A 98 36.48 16.89 16.47
CA GLY A 98 36.37 15.54 17.02
C GLY A 98 35.47 15.45 18.26
N GLU A 99 35.79 14.52 19.16
CA GLU A 99 35.11 14.34 20.46
C GLU A 99 35.59 15.37 21.51
N GLU A 100 36.68 16.07 21.21
CA GLU A 100 37.48 16.81 22.16
C GLU A 100 36.81 18.11 22.62
N ARG A 101 35.95 18.72 21.78
CA ARG A 101 35.28 20.01 22.02
C ARG A 101 33.83 20.01 21.57
N GLY A 102 33.02 20.90 22.14
CA GLY A 102 31.68 21.16 21.63
C GLY A 102 31.66 21.98 20.36
N GLU A 103 30.45 22.14 19.81
CA GLU A 103 30.26 22.99 18.64
C GLU A 103 30.86 24.39 18.86
N GLY A 104 31.37 25.01 17.81
CA GLY A 104 31.85 26.38 17.84
C GLY A 104 30.77 27.41 17.55
N ASN A 105 29.57 26.99 17.17
CA ASN A 105 28.62 27.81 16.42
C ASN A 105 27.29 28.08 17.16
N ALA A 106 27.33 28.20 18.49
CA ALA A 106 26.12 28.47 19.28
C ALA A 106 25.44 29.83 18.99
N GLY A 107 26.19 30.84 18.55
CA GLY A 107 25.71 32.23 18.47
C GLY A 107 25.17 32.74 19.82
N ASP A 108 24.15 33.60 19.78
CA ASP A 108 23.40 34.09 20.95
C ASP A 108 22.18 33.22 21.30
N ALA A 109 22.15 31.96 20.88
CA ALA A 109 20.97 31.11 21.02
C ALA A 109 20.77 30.60 22.45
N GLU A 110 19.51 30.51 22.88
CA GLU A 110 19.13 30.06 24.22
C GLU A 110 19.56 28.60 24.51
N PRO A 111 19.86 28.27 25.78
CA PRO A 111 20.11 26.89 26.22
C PRO A 111 18.96 25.94 25.88
N ILE A 112 19.30 24.66 25.66
CA ILE A 112 18.32 23.60 25.40
C ILE A 112 18.39 22.62 26.56
N ASP A 113 17.25 22.38 27.21
CA ASP A 113 17.18 21.61 28.46
C ASP A 113 18.15 22.15 29.53
N ASP A 114 18.25 23.49 29.65
CA ASP A 114 19.14 24.22 30.55
C ASP A 114 20.66 24.01 30.32
N VAL A 115 21.03 23.37 29.20
CA VAL A 115 22.42 23.09 28.81
C VAL A 115 22.81 23.96 27.62
N GLY A 116 24.01 24.55 27.70
CA GLY A 116 24.54 25.35 26.60
C GLY A 116 24.75 24.53 25.33
N ARG A 117 24.61 25.15 24.16
CA ARG A 117 24.83 24.48 22.87
C ARG A 117 26.24 23.88 22.73
N ASN A 118 27.26 24.69 23.02
CA ASN A 118 28.68 24.28 23.07
C ASN A 118 29.00 23.31 24.23
N GLU A 119 28.04 23.04 25.12
CA GLU A 119 28.16 22.12 26.25
C GLU A 119 27.57 20.75 25.92
N GLY A 120 26.37 20.73 25.31
CA GLY A 120 25.57 19.52 25.13
C GLY A 120 25.58 18.92 23.73
N PHE A 121 26.08 19.60 22.70
CA PHE A 121 25.88 19.17 21.31
C PHE A 121 27.16 19.07 20.46
N TYR A 122 27.19 18.02 19.63
CA TYR A 122 28.11 17.90 18.51
C TYR A 122 27.57 18.63 17.28
N SER A 123 28.45 19.19 16.45
CA SER A 123 28.10 19.79 15.17
C SER A 123 28.56 18.94 13.99
N ILE A 124 27.61 18.52 13.16
CA ILE A 124 27.86 17.73 11.95
C ILE A 124 27.48 18.58 10.73
N VAL A 125 28.46 18.84 9.85
CA VAL A 125 28.22 19.51 8.58
C VAL A 125 28.03 18.47 7.49
N GLY A 126 26.88 18.48 6.82
CA GLY A 126 26.83 17.88 5.48
C GLY A 126 27.44 18.87 4.50
N MET A 127 28.46 18.44 3.75
CA MET A 127 29.18 19.29 2.80
C MET A 127 28.36 19.51 1.53
N ILE A 128 27.23 20.19 1.70
CA ILE A 128 26.36 20.72 0.66
C ILE A 128 26.18 22.22 0.87
N ARG A 129 25.76 22.92 -0.17
CA ARG A 129 25.35 24.32 -0.12
C ARG A 129 23.86 24.46 -0.46
N SER A 130 23.35 25.69 -0.46
CA SER A 130 21.91 26.00 -0.61
C SER A 130 21.23 25.44 -1.87
N GLU A 131 22.00 25.26 -2.95
CA GLU A 131 21.49 24.76 -4.24
C GLU A 131 21.52 23.23 -4.35
N ASP A 132 22.19 22.54 -3.43
CA ASP A 132 22.43 21.11 -3.54
C ASP A 132 21.41 20.27 -2.75
N VAL A 133 21.26 19.01 -3.15
CA VAL A 133 20.48 18.00 -2.41
C VAL A 133 21.43 16.98 -1.80
N ALA A 134 21.20 16.60 -0.55
CA ALA A 134 22.02 15.60 0.12
C ALA A 134 21.95 14.25 -0.61
N SER A 135 23.12 13.67 -0.91
CA SER A 135 23.20 12.34 -1.50
C SER A 135 22.84 11.25 -0.49
N GLU A 136 22.42 10.08 -0.97
CA GLU A 136 22.20 8.92 -0.10
C GLU A 136 23.47 8.54 0.69
N ALA A 137 24.65 8.60 0.05
CA ALA A 137 25.91 8.28 0.70
C ALA A 137 26.23 9.24 1.86
N MET A 138 26.00 10.54 1.68
CA MET A 138 26.14 11.53 2.76
C MET A 138 25.20 11.23 3.91
N LEU A 139 23.91 10.99 3.64
CA LEU A 139 22.92 10.70 4.66
C LEU A 139 23.25 9.41 5.44
N ARG A 140 23.78 8.39 4.75
CA ARG A 140 24.30 7.17 5.40
C ARG A 140 25.55 7.45 6.24
N GLY A 141 26.44 8.32 5.77
CA GLY A 141 27.60 8.79 6.52
C GLY A 141 27.20 9.51 7.81
N ILE A 142 26.28 10.46 7.73
CA ILE A 142 25.71 11.17 8.90
C ILE A 142 25.06 10.17 9.86
N ARG A 143 24.25 9.25 9.35
CA ARG A 143 23.60 8.22 10.17
C ARG A 143 24.61 7.35 10.91
N GLY A 144 25.63 6.87 10.21
CA GLY A 144 26.68 6.04 10.81
C GLY A 144 27.51 6.81 11.83
N LEU A 145 27.72 8.11 11.61
CA LEU A 145 28.40 8.98 12.57
C LEU A 145 27.56 9.17 13.84
N ILE A 146 26.26 9.43 13.71
CA ILE A 146 25.35 9.53 14.87
C ILE A 146 25.31 8.20 15.63
N ASP A 147 25.29 7.06 14.92
CA ASP A 147 25.35 5.73 15.54
C ASP A 147 26.65 5.53 16.33
N HIS A 148 27.79 5.91 15.74
CA HIS A 148 29.09 5.88 16.40
C HIS A 148 29.12 6.75 17.65
N LEU A 149 28.66 8.01 17.54
CA LEU A 149 28.62 8.96 18.66
C LEU A 149 27.68 8.49 19.78
N ARG A 150 26.60 7.74 19.48
CA ARG A 150 25.70 7.23 20.52
C ARG A 150 26.25 6.00 21.24
N HIS A 151 26.97 5.12 20.54
CA HIS A 151 27.25 3.78 21.03
C HIS A 151 28.72 3.47 21.29
N THR A 152 29.62 4.01 20.48
CA THR A 152 31.03 3.56 20.46
C THR A 152 32.05 4.66 20.71
N ALA A 153 31.68 5.94 20.56
CA ALA A 153 32.49 7.09 20.96
C ALA A 153 32.83 7.04 22.45
N GLU A 154 33.97 7.63 22.83
CA GLU A 154 34.37 7.77 24.22
C GLU A 154 33.44 8.75 24.95
N ARG A 155 33.07 9.84 24.27
CA ARG A 155 32.11 10.84 24.75
C ARG A 155 30.79 10.69 23.99
N ARG A 156 29.87 9.94 24.58
CA ARG A 156 28.62 9.57 23.92
C ARG A 156 27.61 10.70 23.84
N THR A 157 26.89 10.75 22.73
CA THR A 157 25.81 11.72 22.49
C THR A 157 24.42 11.15 22.78
N GLY A 158 23.46 12.06 22.96
CA GLY A 158 22.05 11.75 23.21
C GLY A 158 21.23 11.53 21.93
N ASN A 159 19.92 11.57 22.09
CA ASN A 159 18.98 11.25 21.01
C ASN A 159 18.50 12.47 20.22
N LYS A 160 18.82 13.70 20.65
CA LYS A 160 18.40 14.90 19.91
C LYS A 160 19.16 15.00 18.59
N ILE A 161 18.44 15.36 17.53
CA ILE A 161 18.99 15.74 16.23
C ILE A 161 18.26 17.03 15.89
N LEU A 162 18.96 18.14 15.80
CA LEU A 162 18.34 19.45 15.63
C LEU A 162 18.96 20.19 14.43
N PRO A 163 18.17 21.02 13.72
CA PRO A 163 18.75 21.93 12.74
C PRO A 163 19.43 23.07 13.48
N HIS A 164 20.49 23.63 12.89
CA HIS A 164 21.11 24.83 13.44
C HIS A 164 20.11 26.00 13.65
N SER A 165 19.08 26.09 12.79
CA SER A 165 17.97 27.05 12.89
C SER A 165 17.02 26.84 14.07
N PHE A 166 17.12 25.75 14.82
CA PHE A 166 16.27 25.55 15.99
C PHE A 166 16.54 26.68 16.99
N GLY A 167 15.58 27.57 17.27
CA GLY A 167 15.77 28.69 18.21
C GLY A 167 16.81 29.73 17.80
N TYR A 168 17.21 29.78 16.51
CA TYR A 168 18.19 30.73 15.99
C TYR A 168 17.83 31.14 14.55
N ASP A 169 17.85 32.43 14.24
CA ASP A 169 17.41 32.95 12.93
C ASP A 169 18.51 32.74 11.87
N THR A 170 18.46 31.60 11.17
CA THR A 170 19.42 31.24 10.13
C THR A 170 18.80 30.27 9.12
N ASP A 171 19.28 30.32 7.87
CA ASP A 171 18.93 29.35 6.82
C ASP A 171 19.61 27.98 7.01
N CYS A 172 20.58 27.88 7.92
CA CYS A 172 21.31 26.64 8.18
C CYS A 172 20.39 25.61 8.88
N PRO A 173 20.31 24.34 8.42
CA PRO A 173 21.25 23.65 7.52
C PRO A 173 20.77 23.52 6.07
N GLY A 174 20.00 24.47 5.57
CA GLY A 174 19.47 24.47 4.20
C GLY A 174 18.63 23.23 3.93
N ASN A 175 18.90 22.55 2.80
CA ASN A 175 18.13 21.38 2.38
C ASN A 175 18.32 20.14 3.30
N LEU A 176 19.21 20.18 4.29
CA LEU A 176 19.31 19.15 5.34
C LEU A 176 18.26 19.30 6.45
N HIS A 177 17.52 20.41 6.48
CA HIS A 177 16.56 20.70 7.55
C HIS A 177 15.52 19.58 7.70
N MET A 178 15.06 18.99 6.59
CA MET A 178 14.10 17.88 6.61
C MET A 178 14.62 16.59 7.26
N TYR A 179 15.92 16.49 7.50
CA TYR A 179 16.55 15.35 8.19
C TYR A 179 16.93 15.66 9.64
N ALA A 180 17.01 16.94 10.01
CA ALA A 180 17.49 17.38 11.31
C ALA A 180 16.43 17.23 12.41
N ARG A 181 15.96 16.00 12.63
CA ARG A 181 14.98 15.65 13.67
C ARG A 181 15.10 14.17 14.06
N PRO A 182 14.73 13.80 15.30
CA PRO A 182 14.57 12.40 15.67
C PRO A 182 13.57 11.69 14.75
N GLY A 183 13.82 10.41 14.48
CA GLY A 183 13.00 9.56 13.60
C GLY A 183 13.12 9.84 12.10
N SER A 184 14.03 10.73 11.67
CA SER A 184 14.35 10.90 10.25
C SER A 184 15.24 9.74 9.73
N THR A 185 15.52 9.70 8.43
CA THR A 185 16.35 8.62 7.86
C THR A 185 17.79 8.59 8.39
N ILE A 186 18.30 9.74 8.86
CA ILE A 186 19.62 9.82 9.46
C ILE A 186 19.65 9.40 10.94
N ASP A 187 18.48 9.16 11.56
CA ASP A 187 18.41 8.71 12.94
C ASP A 187 18.60 7.18 13.03
N PRO A 188 19.71 6.69 13.62
CA PRO A 188 19.96 5.25 13.72
C PRO A 188 18.91 4.47 14.52
N SER A 189 18.08 5.13 15.31
CA SER A 189 17.03 4.51 16.13
C SER A 189 15.81 3.99 15.33
N VAL A 190 15.64 4.43 14.07
CA VAL A 190 14.57 3.97 13.17
C VAL A 190 15.13 3.23 11.96
N PRO A 191 14.38 2.32 11.32
CA PRO A 191 14.81 1.68 10.07
C PRO A 191 15.17 2.71 8.99
N TRP A 192 16.21 2.41 8.20
CA TRP A 192 16.59 3.25 7.06
C TRP A 192 15.43 3.39 6.07
N ARG A 193 15.16 4.62 5.63
CA ARG A 193 14.25 4.94 4.53
C ARG A 193 15.03 5.59 3.39
N ALA A 194 14.56 5.45 2.15
CA ALA A 194 15.12 6.17 1.01
C ALA A 194 15.16 7.70 1.28
N PRO A 195 16.05 8.48 0.65
CA PRO A 195 16.09 9.93 0.80
C PRO A 195 14.72 10.59 0.58
N ALA A 196 14.44 11.64 1.34
CA ALA A 196 13.25 12.47 1.20
C ALA A 196 13.41 13.45 0.02
N ASP A 197 12.28 13.85 -0.59
CA ASP A 197 12.26 14.80 -1.69
C ASP A 197 12.17 16.24 -1.17
N ILE A 198 13.13 17.08 -1.57
CA ILE A 198 13.22 18.46 -1.09
C ILE A 198 12.05 19.33 -1.58
N TYR A 199 11.50 19.06 -2.76
CA TYR A 199 10.38 19.83 -3.29
C TYR A 199 9.07 19.42 -2.63
N VAL A 200 8.90 18.14 -2.30
CA VAL A 200 7.81 17.70 -1.41
C VAL A 200 7.92 18.38 -0.04
N TYR A 201 9.12 18.47 0.53
CA TYR A 201 9.32 19.16 1.81
C TYR A 201 8.95 20.65 1.74
N ARG A 202 9.42 21.34 0.69
CA ARG A 202 9.08 22.75 0.45
C ARG A 202 7.58 22.96 0.26
N THR A 203 6.92 22.04 -0.46
CA THR A 203 5.46 22.04 -0.61
C THR A 203 4.74 21.86 0.72
N GLN A 204 5.21 20.96 1.59
CA GLN A 204 4.64 20.71 2.91
C GLN A 204 4.75 21.94 3.83
N LYS A 205 5.94 22.55 3.93
CA LYS A 205 6.12 23.82 4.67
C LYS A 205 5.17 24.89 4.15
N TRP A 206 5.22 25.12 2.84
CA TRP A 206 4.46 26.20 2.22
C TRP A 206 2.95 26.04 2.44
N VAL A 207 2.40 24.83 2.24
CA VAL A 207 0.96 24.60 2.37
C VAL A 207 0.52 24.77 3.83
N ASN A 208 1.32 24.32 4.80
CA ASN A 208 1.04 24.52 6.21
C ASN A 208 1.07 26.01 6.56
N GLU A 209 2.17 26.70 6.24
CA GLU A 209 2.36 28.13 6.54
C GLU A 209 1.29 29.03 5.89
N THR A 210 0.79 28.63 4.71
CA THR A 210 -0.18 29.45 3.96
C THR A 210 -1.62 29.25 4.45
N TYR A 211 -1.97 28.05 4.91
CA TYR A 211 -3.37 27.67 5.16
C TYR A 211 -3.67 27.21 6.59
N ASP A 212 -2.72 27.29 7.54
CA ASP A 212 -2.90 26.89 8.95
C ASP A 212 -4.12 27.56 9.63
N THR A 213 -4.46 28.78 9.23
CA THR A 213 -5.60 29.55 9.72
C THR A 213 -6.90 29.32 8.95
N ALA A 214 -6.88 28.58 7.83
CA ALA A 214 -8.06 28.33 7.01
C ALA A 214 -9.05 27.39 7.74
N PRO A 215 -10.35 27.71 7.82
CA PRO A 215 -11.33 26.85 8.50
C PRO A 215 -11.32 25.41 7.97
N GLY A 216 -11.15 24.45 8.89
CA GLY A 216 -11.12 23.01 8.60
C GLY A 216 -9.77 22.46 8.13
N TYR A 217 -8.76 23.31 7.87
CA TYR A 217 -7.45 22.87 7.41
C TYR A 217 -6.73 22.01 8.45
N VAL A 218 -6.02 20.97 7.98
CA VAL A 218 -5.24 20.07 8.84
C VAL A 218 -3.79 20.06 8.39
N ILE A 219 -2.89 20.43 9.29
CA ILE A 219 -1.44 20.46 9.07
C ILE A 219 -0.92 19.07 8.71
N CYS A 220 -0.08 19.00 7.67
CA CYS A 220 0.63 17.78 7.29
C CYS A 220 2.07 17.77 7.84
N SER A 221 2.66 16.59 7.99
CA SER A 221 4.05 16.47 8.47
C SER A 221 5.05 16.94 7.42
N GLU A 222 5.97 17.83 7.81
CA GLU A 222 6.98 18.41 6.93
C GLU A 222 8.23 17.52 6.86
N THR A 223 8.12 16.44 6.10
CA THR A 223 9.13 15.37 6.09
C THR A 223 9.85 15.17 4.78
N GLY A 224 9.36 15.77 3.69
CA GLY A 224 9.80 15.48 2.32
C GLY A 224 9.32 14.12 1.79
N TYR A 225 8.56 13.37 2.59
CA TYR A 225 7.86 12.18 2.13
C TYR A 225 6.39 12.50 1.84
N THR A 226 5.95 12.15 0.64
CA THR A 226 4.52 12.23 0.26
C THR A 226 3.70 11.14 0.98
N GLY A 227 2.38 11.35 1.03
CA GLY A 227 1.40 10.44 1.61
C GLY A 227 0.02 11.10 1.72
N TRP A 228 -0.96 10.37 2.26
CA TRP A 228 -2.34 10.85 2.40
C TRP A 228 -2.42 12.24 3.04
N ASN A 229 -1.75 12.46 4.17
CA ASN A 229 -1.79 13.75 4.87
C ASN A 229 -1.30 14.91 3.99
N THR A 230 -0.28 14.68 3.15
CA THR A 230 0.24 15.72 2.23
C THR A 230 -0.75 16.00 1.11
N VAL A 231 -1.26 14.98 0.40
CA VAL A 231 -2.20 15.22 -0.71
C VAL A 231 -3.55 15.77 -0.23
N LEU A 232 -3.97 15.43 1.00
CA LEU A 232 -5.18 15.98 1.63
C LEU A 232 -4.98 17.43 2.06
N ALA A 233 -3.82 17.80 2.62
CA ALA A 233 -3.49 19.21 2.90
C ALA A 233 -3.47 20.04 1.60
N LEU A 234 -2.91 19.52 0.50
CA LEU A 234 -2.98 20.16 -0.82
C LEU A 234 -4.42 20.26 -1.35
N THR A 235 -5.26 19.25 -1.09
CA THR A 235 -6.70 19.31 -1.41
C THR A 235 -7.40 20.45 -0.67
N GLN A 236 -7.09 20.64 0.60
CA GLN A 236 -7.67 21.72 1.41
C GLN A 236 -7.15 23.09 0.98
N GLY A 237 -5.86 23.20 0.64
CA GLY A 237 -5.30 24.41 0.03
C GLY A 237 -6.00 24.77 -1.29
N LEU A 238 -6.20 23.79 -2.17
CA LEU A 238 -6.98 23.97 -3.40
C LEU A 238 -8.41 24.44 -3.11
N GLN A 239 -9.10 23.81 -2.16
CA GLN A 239 -10.45 24.22 -1.77
C GLN A 239 -10.49 25.67 -1.29
N HIS A 240 -9.54 26.09 -0.46
CA HIS A 240 -9.44 27.47 0.02
C HIS A 240 -9.27 28.46 -1.14
N GLU A 241 -8.33 28.19 -2.06
CA GLU A 241 -8.09 29.03 -3.25
C GLU A 241 -9.30 29.07 -4.21
N LEU A 242 -10.16 28.05 -4.17
CA LEU A 242 -11.41 27.98 -4.91
C LEU A 242 -12.61 28.62 -4.16
N GLY A 243 -12.39 29.18 -2.98
CA GLY A 243 -13.44 29.82 -2.16
C GLY A 243 -14.35 28.85 -1.41
N ILE A 244 -13.94 27.59 -1.22
CA ILE A 244 -14.69 26.57 -0.47
C ILE A 244 -14.29 26.65 1.01
N SER A 245 -15.28 26.86 1.89
CA SER A 245 -15.09 26.92 3.34
C SER A 245 -16.30 26.34 4.09
N PRO A 246 -16.10 25.57 5.19
CA PRO A 246 -14.80 25.06 5.64
C PRO A 246 -14.20 24.07 4.64
N THR A 247 -12.88 23.97 4.63
CA THR A 247 -12.16 22.96 3.84
C THR A 247 -12.32 21.58 4.48
N VAL A 248 -12.26 20.53 3.68
CA VAL A 248 -12.38 19.13 4.12
C VAL A 248 -11.35 18.26 3.39
N GLN A 249 -10.90 17.20 4.05
CA GLN A 249 -9.96 16.22 3.50
C GLN A 249 -10.63 15.27 2.48
N ASN A 250 -11.27 15.83 1.45
CA ASN A 250 -11.88 15.06 0.36
C ASN A 250 -12.03 15.89 -0.93
N PHE A 251 -11.56 15.36 -2.05
CA PHE A 251 -11.83 15.92 -3.38
C PHE A 251 -13.18 15.38 -3.91
N GLY A 252 -14.27 15.95 -3.40
CA GLY A 252 -15.65 15.57 -3.74
C GLY A 252 -16.23 16.29 -4.96
N PRO A 253 -17.53 16.06 -5.27
CA PRO A 253 -18.23 16.71 -6.38
C PRO A 253 -18.19 18.25 -6.35
N GLY A 254 -18.23 18.86 -5.16
CA GLY A 254 -18.13 20.31 -5.00
C GLY A 254 -16.79 20.86 -5.48
N THR A 255 -15.67 20.30 -5.01
CA THR A 255 -14.32 20.66 -5.46
C THR A 255 -14.15 20.40 -6.96
N PHE A 256 -14.65 19.27 -7.46
CA PHE A 256 -14.60 18.94 -8.88
C PHE A 256 -15.32 19.98 -9.75
N ASN A 257 -16.54 20.36 -9.38
CA ASN A 257 -17.30 21.38 -10.11
C ASN A 257 -16.63 22.76 -10.01
N ALA A 258 -16.04 23.11 -8.86
CA ALA A 258 -15.30 24.36 -8.71
C ALA A 258 -14.08 24.43 -9.65
N VAL A 259 -13.32 23.33 -9.82
CA VAL A 259 -12.22 23.27 -10.80
C VAL A 259 -12.77 23.31 -12.23
N LYS A 260 -13.78 22.51 -12.53
CA LYS A 260 -14.39 22.43 -13.87
C LYS A 260 -14.89 23.79 -14.36
N ASN A 261 -15.60 24.52 -13.52
CA ASN A 261 -16.20 25.81 -13.87
C ASN A 261 -15.19 26.94 -14.12
N ARG A 262 -13.91 26.73 -13.77
CA ARG A 262 -12.86 27.72 -14.04
C ARG A 262 -12.37 27.68 -15.48
N GLU A 263 -12.45 26.53 -16.14
CA GLU A 263 -12.00 26.35 -17.53
C GLU A 263 -10.56 26.85 -17.78
N ILE A 264 -9.68 26.74 -16.78
CA ILE A 264 -8.29 27.17 -16.83
C ILE A 264 -7.38 25.97 -16.50
N VAL A 265 -6.50 25.63 -17.44
CA VAL A 265 -5.39 24.70 -17.23
C VAL A 265 -4.15 25.43 -16.70
N PRO A 266 -3.17 24.73 -16.08
CA PRO A 266 -2.01 25.37 -15.45
C PRO A 266 -1.21 26.35 -16.33
N GLU A 267 -1.09 26.09 -17.63
CA GLU A 267 -0.45 26.98 -18.62
C GLU A 267 -1.02 28.41 -18.62
N PHE A 268 -2.32 28.56 -18.33
CA PHE A 268 -3.02 29.83 -18.30
C PHE A 268 -3.34 30.33 -16.89
N GLU A 269 -2.95 29.59 -15.86
CA GLU A 269 -3.14 29.99 -14.47
C GLU A 269 -2.24 31.18 -14.12
N ARG A 270 -2.77 32.10 -13.31
CA ARG A 270 -2.07 33.32 -12.87
C ARG A 270 -1.99 33.44 -11.36
N ASN A 271 -2.80 32.67 -10.62
CA ASN A 271 -2.69 32.59 -9.16
C ASN A 271 -1.46 31.73 -8.80
N ALA A 272 -0.45 32.36 -8.20
CA ALA A 272 0.78 31.70 -7.80
C ALA A 272 0.57 30.59 -6.75
N ASN A 273 -0.46 30.67 -5.90
CA ASN A 273 -0.78 29.61 -4.93
C ASN A 273 -1.35 28.37 -5.62
N LEU A 274 -2.21 28.56 -6.62
CA LEU A 274 -2.69 27.44 -7.44
C LEU A 274 -1.55 26.76 -8.21
N LEU A 275 -0.61 27.54 -8.75
CA LEU A 275 0.60 26.99 -9.37
C LEU A 275 1.47 26.21 -8.37
N ARG A 276 1.62 26.69 -7.13
CA ARG A 276 2.31 25.96 -6.05
C ARG A 276 1.63 24.63 -5.73
N LEU A 277 0.30 24.60 -5.69
CA LEU A 277 -0.47 23.37 -5.49
C LEU A 277 -0.25 22.39 -6.64
N TYR A 278 -0.28 22.86 -7.89
CA TYR A 278 -0.11 21.99 -9.06
C TYR A 278 1.31 21.40 -9.15
N ASN A 279 2.35 22.24 -8.98
CA ASN A 279 3.73 21.77 -8.94
C ASN A 279 3.98 20.84 -7.75
N GLY A 280 3.47 21.20 -6.56
CA GLY A 280 3.59 20.37 -5.37
C GLY A 280 2.92 19.01 -5.54
N ALA A 281 1.76 18.96 -6.20
CA ALA A 281 1.08 17.71 -6.49
C ALA A 281 1.84 16.83 -7.51
N LEU A 282 2.47 17.42 -8.53
CA LEU A 282 3.36 16.69 -9.45
C LEU A 282 4.54 16.03 -8.70
N TRP A 283 5.25 16.79 -7.86
CA TRP A 283 6.32 16.27 -7.02
C TRP A 283 5.83 15.15 -6.08
N CYS A 284 4.68 15.36 -5.43
CA CYS A 284 4.05 14.35 -4.56
C CYS A 284 3.65 13.07 -5.31
N LYS A 285 3.54 13.12 -6.64
CA LYS A 285 3.24 11.97 -7.51
C LYS A 285 4.47 11.34 -8.16
N GLY A 286 5.66 11.83 -7.84
CA GLY A 286 6.92 11.33 -8.42
C GLY A 286 7.16 11.81 -9.84
N TYR A 287 6.45 12.86 -10.27
CA TYR A 287 6.75 13.60 -11.49
C TYR A 287 7.71 14.74 -11.17
N TRP A 288 8.51 15.16 -12.15
CA TRP A 288 9.32 16.38 -12.00
C TRP A 288 8.43 17.62 -12.13
N ALA A 289 8.84 18.78 -11.65
CA ALA A 289 8.16 20.04 -11.92
C ALA A 289 9.11 21.22 -11.69
N SER A 290 8.62 22.44 -11.86
CA SER A 290 9.38 23.65 -11.53
C SER A 290 9.89 23.61 -10.09
N GLN A 291 11.18 23.91 -9.92
CA GLN A 291 11.83 24.07 -8.62
C GLN A 291 11.36 25.35 -7.89
N TYR A 292 10.96 26.36 -8.66
CA TYR A 292 10.22 27.51 -8.16
C TYR A 292 8.72 27.19 -8.21
N LEU A 293 8.18 26.73 -7.07
CA LEU A 293 6.82 26.20 -6.99
C LEU A 293 5.74 27.18 -7.47
N GLY A 294 5.96 28.50 -7.37
CA GLY A 294 5.00 29.52 -7.79
C GLY A 294 4.95 29.81 -9.30
N GLY A 295 5.85 29.22 -10.09
CA GLY A 295 5.90 29.40 -11.55
C GLY A 295 5.47 28.15 -12.33
N TRP A 296 4.94 28.35 -13.53
CA TRP A 296 4.62 27.27 -14.47
C TRP A 296 5.49 27.40 -15.72
N GLY A 297 6.65 26.74 -15.69
CA GLY A 297 7.61 26.74 -16.80
C GLY A 297 7.49 25.52 -17.70
N GLU A 298 8.38 25.44 -18.70
CA GLU A 298 8.45 24.31 -19.64
C GLU A 298 8.59 22.95 -18.94
N GLU A 299 9.34 22.88 -17.84
CA GLU A 299 9.50 21.64 -17.06
C GLU A 299 8.17 21.12 -16.49
N SER A 300 7.38 21.99 -15.86
CA SER A 300 6.06 21.64 -15.31
C SER A 300 5.08 21.26 -16.41
N GLU A 301 5.11 21.99 -17.53
CA GLU A 301 4.24 21.73 -18.67
C GLU A 301 4.58 20.39 -19.35
N ALA A 302 5.86 20.09 -19.57
CA ALA A 302 6.32 18.82 -20.09
C ALA A 302 5.97 17.66 -19.14
N SER A 303 6.12 17.87 -17.84
CA SER A 303 5.76 16.88 -16.82
C SER A 303 4.27 16.60 -16.78
N LEU A 304 3.44 17.64 -16.86
CA LEU A 304 1.99 17.48 -16.96
C LEU A 304 1.63 16.70 -18.23
N ARG A 305 2.24 17.01 -19.38
CA ARG A 305 2.02 16.24 -20.61
C ARG A 305 2.42 14.77 -20.48
N GLN A 306 3.53 14.47 -19.78
CA GLN A 306 3.91 13.10 -19.47
C GLN A 306 2.86 12.41 -18.59
N LEU A 307 2.31 13.09 -17.59
CA LEU A 307 1.21 12.57 -16.77
C LEU A 307 -0.03 12.24 -17.60
N TYR A 308 -0.43 13.11 -18.53
CA TYR A 308 -1.55 12.84 -19.44
C TYR A 308 -1.29 11.57 -20.27
N ALA A 309 -0.10 11.44 -20.86
CA ALA A 309 0.28 10.25 -21.63
C ALA A 309 0.28 8.98 -20.75
N ASP A 310 0.81 9.08 -19.52
CA ASP A 310 0.85 7.98 -18.55
C ASP A 310 -0.56 7.55 -18.11
N MET A 311 -1.51 8.47 -18.05
CA MET A 311 -2.95 8.22 -17.85
C MET A 311 -3.65 7.60 -19.06
N GLY A 312 -3.01 7.55 -20.23
CA GLY A 312 -3.60 7.10 -21.49
C GLY A 312 -4.32 8.19 -22.29
N LEU A 313 -4.21 9.46 -21.88
CA LEU A 313 -4.82 10.61 -22.55
C LEU A 313 -3.90 11.15 -23.66
N ASP A 314 -4.44 11.93 -24.59
CA ASP A 314 -3.67 12.60 -25.63
C ASP A 314 -3.09 13.92 -25.11
N PRO A 315 -1.76 14.02 -24.88
CA PRO A 315 -1.14 15.25 -24.40
C PRO A 315 -1.04 16.34 -25.48
N ALA A 316 -1.28 16.04 -26.75
CA ALA A 316 -1.24 17.01 -27.86
C ALA A 316 -2.60 17.68 -28.10
N ASP A 317 -3.71 17.04 -27.72
CA ASP A 317 -5.05 17.60 -27.86
C ASP A 317 -5.35 18.60 -26.73
N ALA A 318 -5.23 19.90 -27.04
CA ALA A 318 -5.51 20.97 -26.09
C ALA A 318 -6.97 20.98 -25.58
N GLY A 319 -7.94 20.58 -26.40
CA GLY A 319 -9.34 20.50 -26.03
C GLY A 319 -9.58 19.37 -25.02
N GLN A 320 -9.00 18.19 -25.28
CA GLN A 320 -9.04 17.08 -24.33
C GLN A 320 -8.32 17.42 -23.03
N ARG A 321 -7.15 18.09 -23.09
CA ARG A 321 -6.44 18.53 -21.88
C ARG A 321 -7.31 19.40 -20.98
N LEU A 322 -7.98 20.39 -21.57
CA LEU A 322 -8.89 21.27 -20.84
C LEU A 322 -10.07 20.50 -20.24
N ALA A 323 -10.75 19.67 -21.03
CA ALA A 323 -11.90 18.89 -20.58
C ALA A 323 -11.55 17.93 -19.44
N MET A 324 -10.36 17.33 -19.49
CA MET A 324 -9.89 16.33 -18.53
C MET A 324 -9.23 16.94 -17.30
N TRP A 325 -8.90 18.22 -17.28
CA TRP A 325 -8.18 18.85 -16.18
C TRP A 325 -8.79 18.62 -14.78
N PRO A 326 -10.12 18.70 -14.57
CA PRO A 326 -10.72 18.40 -13.26
C PRO A 326 -10.50 16.95 -12.82
N HIS A 327 -10.47 15.99 -13.74
CA HIS A 327 -10.18 14.59 -13.45
C HIS A 327 -8.71 14.37 -13.15
N VAL A 328 -7.81 15.00 -13.92
CA VAL A 328 -6.36 14.92 -13.74
C VAL A 328 -5.96 15.53 -12.38
N LEU A 329 -6.47 16.71 -12.04
CA LEU A 329 -6.18 17.36 -10.77
C LEU A 329 -6.73 16.57 -9.58
N LYS A 330 -7.93 16.00 -9.69
CA LYS A 330 -8.47 15.09 -8.66
C LYS A 330 -7.54 13.90 -8.43
N SER A 331 -7.01 13.33 -9.51
CA SER A 331 -6.11 12.17 -9.45
C SER A 331 -4.74 12.53 -8.84
N LEU A 332 -4.21 13.72 -9.16
CA LEU A 332 -3.00 14.27 -8.56
C LEU A 332 -3.13 14.44 -7.03
N LEU A 333 -4.33 14.75 -6.55
CA LEU A 333 -4.63 15.00 -5.14
C LEU A 333 -5.25 13.79 -4.40
N ARG A 334 -5.16 12.60 -5.00
CA ARG A 334 -5.45 11.29 -4.35
C ARG A 334 -4.15 10.51 -4.18
N MET A 335 -4.21 9.21 -3.89
CA MET A 335 -3.02 8.32 -3.90
C MET A 335 -2.84 7.53 -5.21
N ASP A 336 -3.66 7.81 -6.22
CA ASP A 336 -3.62 7.16 -7.54
C ASP A 336 -2.24 7.28 -8.21
N GLN A 337 -1.71 6.19 -8.79
CA GLN A 337 -0.41 6.15 -9.45
C GLN A 337 -0.56 5.85 -10.95
N PHE A 338 0.21 6.54 -11.81
CA PHE A 338 0.08 6.50 -13.27
C PHE A 338 1.32 5.97 -13.99
N ARG A 339 2.38 5.69 -13.23
CA ARG A 339 3.56 4.96 -13.71
C ARG A 339 3.53 3.53 -13.22
N LEU A 340 4.04 2.63 -14.04
CA LEU A 340 4.20 1.23 -13.68
C LEU A 340 5.00 1.10 -12.38
N VAL A 341 4.38 0.54 -11.35
CA VAL A 341 5.04 0.33 -10.05
C VAL A 341 5.84 -0.98 -10.04
N PRO A 342 6.80 -1.16 -9.12
CA PRO A 342 7.39 -2.47 -8.90
C PRO A 342 6.31 -3.54 -8.65
N GLY A 343 6.35 -4.63 -9.41
CA GLY A 343 5.32 -5.69 -9.39
C GLY A 343 4.07 -5.41 -10.23
N GLY A 344 3.96 -4.23 -10.84
CA GLY A 344 2.91 -3.89 -11.80
C GLY A 344 3.08 -4.60 -13.14
N ASP A 345 1.96 -4.92 -13.79
CA ASP A 345 1.91 -5.58 -15.08
C ASP A 345 1.69 -4.55 -16.22
N PRO A 346 2.59 -4.47 -17.23
CA PRO A 346 2.45 -3.53 -18.35
C PRO A 346 1.19 -3.78 -19.20
N HIS A 347 0.66 -5.00 -19.25
CA HIS A 347 -0.59 -5.31 -19.94
C HIS A 347 -1.82 -4.85 -19.15
N VAL A 348 -1.79 -4.97 -17.82
CA VAL A 348 -2.80 -4.32 -16.96
C VAL A 348 -2.76 -2.81 -17.13
N ARG A 349 -1.56 -2.22 -17.20
CA ARG A 349 -1.39 -0.79 -17.50
C ARG A 349 -2.02 -0.38 -18.83
N ALA A 350 -1.82 -1.17 -19.88
CA ALA A 350 -2.46 -0.90 -21.17
C ALA A 350 -4.00 -0.96 -21.09
N ILE A 351 -4.57 -1.88 -20.29
CA ILE A 351 -6.02 -1.92 -20.02
C ILE A 351 -6.47 -0.67 -19.28
N GLN A 352 -5.77 -0.28 -18.21
CA GLN A 352 -6.05 0.94 -17.42
C GLN A 352 -6.05 2.20 -18.29
N GLN A 353 -5.04 2.36 -19.15
CA GLN A 353 -4.94 3.49 -20.08
C GLN A 353 -6.07 3.53 -21.10
N ARG A 354 -6.47 2.36 -21.64
CA ARG A 354 -7.63 2.27 -22.54
C ARG A 354 -8.94 2.60 -21.82
N LEU A 355 -9.08 2.19 -20.56
CA LEU A 355 -10.26 2.55 -19.75
C LEU A 355 -10.38 4.07 -19.63
N ASN A 356 -9.28 4.76 -19.34
CA ASN A 356 -9.23 6.20 -19.22
C ASN A 356 -9.51 6.91 -20.55
N SER A 357 -8.80 6.54 -21.62
CA SER A 357 -8.91 7.22 -22.92
C SER A 357 -10.30 7.08 -23.53
N ARG A 358 -10.87 5.88 -23.48
CA ARG A 358 -12.13 5.57 -24.15
C ARG A 358 -13.34 5.96 -23.31
N TYR A 359 -13.39 5.56 -22.05
CA TYR A 359 -14.62 5.64 -21.25
C TYR A 359 -14.71 6.90 -20.38
N VAL A 360 -13.56 7.50 -20.03
CA VAL A 360 -13.53 8.76 -19.29
C VAL A 360 -13.41 9.94 -20.26
N ALA A 361 -12.43 9.94 -21.16
CA ALA A 361 -12.15 11.10 -22.01
C ALA A 361 -13.04 11.20 -23.25
N ASP A 362 -13.18 10.12 -24.02
CA ASP A 362 -13.96 10.13 -25.28
C ASP A 362 -15.47 9.99 -25.04
N ILE A 363 -15.90 8.93 -24.35
CA ILE A 363 -17.32 8.69 -24.07
C ILE A 363 -17.87 9.60 -22.95
N GLY A 364 -17.06 9.91 -21.95
CA GLY A 364 -17.48 10.75 -20.81
C GLY A 364 -18.53 10.10 -19.92
N ILE A 365 -18.34 8.84 -19.50
CA ILE A 365 -19.26 8.18 -18.55
C ILE A 365 -19.31 9.00 -17.24
N PRO A 366 -20.47 9.57 -16.85
CA PRO A 366 -20.53 10.51 -15.73
C PRO A 366 -20.08 9.94 -14.37
N ALA A 367 -20.32 8.65 -14.15
CA ALA A 367 -19.95 7.97 -12.91
C ALA A 367 -18.48 7.52 -12.87
N MET A 368 -17.76 7.59 -14.00
CA MET A 368 -16.40 7.04 -14.12
C MET A 368 -15.34 8.14 -13.95
N GLY A 369 -14.42 7.93 -13.02
CA GLY A 369 -13.19 8.72 -12.89
C GLY A 369 -12.03 8.07 -13.64
N LEU A 370 -10.89 8.78 -13.72
CA LEU A 370 -9.65 8.17 -14.16
C LEU A 370 -9.26 7.06 -13.18
N VAL A 371 -8.98 5.87 -13.69
CA VAL A 371 -8.40 4.77 -12.91
C VAL A 371 -6.87 4.92 -12.89
N PRO A 372 -6.18 4.47 -11.81
CA PRO A 372 -4.72 4.41 -11.79
C PRO A 372 -4.15 3.66 -13.01
N CYS A 373 -2.95 4.02 -13.45
CA CYS A 373 -2.21 3.37 -14.54
C CYS A 373 -0.88 2.77 -14.05
N ASP A 374 -0.93 2.14 -12.88
CA ASP A 374 0.20 1.56 -12.15
C ASP A 374 0.51 0.10 -12.51
N GLY A 375 -0.32 -0.53 -13.32
CA GLY A 375 -0.22 -1.96 -13.65
C GLY A 375 -0.77 -2.89 -12.56
N ILE A 376 -1.43 -2.37 -11.53
CA ILE A 376 -2.07 -3.16 -10.48
C ILE A 376 -3.59 -3.16 -10.69
N TYR A 377 -4.20 -4.34 -10.71
CA TYR A 377 -5.64 -4.45 -10.84
C TYR A 377 -6.32 -4.19 -9.48
N SER A 378 -6.60 -2.93 -9.19
CA SER A 378 -7.22 -2.48 -7.94
C SER A 378 -8.76 -2.46 -8.02
N ARG A 379 -9.42 -2.19 -6.87
CA ARG A 379 -10.88 -1.97 -6.80
C ARG A 379 -11.35 -0.91 -7.80
N ASP A 380 -10.62 0.20 -7.94
CA ASP A 380 -10.99 1.28 -8.85
C ASP A 380 -10.93 0.82 -10.33
N VAL A 381 -9.96 -0.03 -10.67
CA VAL A 381 -9.85 -0.63 -12.01
C VAL A 381 -10.99 -1.62 -12.27
N GLN A 382 -11.36 -2.44 -11.28
CA GLN A 382 -12.51 -3.35 -11.37
C GLN A 382 -13.84 -2.60 -11.57
N GLN A 383 -14.03 -1.49 -10.85
CA GLN A 383 -15.21 -0.63 -11.03
C GLN A 383 -15.21 0.01 -12.42
N GLY A 384 -14.08 0.55 -12.88
CA GLY A 384 -13.93 1.10 -14.22
C GLY A 384 -14.19 0.07 -15.33
N LEU A 385 -13.67 -1.16 -15.17
CA LEU A 385 -13.93 -2.26 -16.10
C LEU A 385 -15.42 -2.60 -16.15
N MET A 386 -16.11 -2.67 -15.01
CA MET A 386 -17.55 -2.92 -14.96
C MET A 386 -18.34 -1.80 -15.65
N MET A 387 -18.01 -0.53 -15.39
CA MET A 387 -18.68 0.62 -16.03
C MET A 387 -18.48 0.62 -17.55
N ALA A 388 -17.27 0.32 -18.01
CA ALA A 388 -16.97 0.14 -19.43
C ALA A 388 -17.81 -0.99 -20.06
N ILE A 389 -17.90 -2.14 -19.40
CA ILE A 389 -18.74 -3.26 -19.86
C ILE A 389 -20.21 -2.86 -19.89
N GLN A 390 -20.72 -2.17 -18.87
CA GLN A 390 -22.10 -1.66 -18.83
C GLN A 390 -22.43 -0.78 -20.04
N TYR A 391 -21.51 0.12 -20.42
CA TYR A 391 -21.65 0.91 -21.64
C TYR A 391 -21.70 0.02 -22.89
N GLU A 392 -20.73 -0.89 -23.03
CA GLU A 392 -20.61 -1.75 -24.20
C GLU A 392 -21.76 -2.75 -24.36
N ILE A 393 -22.45 -3.12 -23.27
CA ILE A 393 -23.65 -3.97 -23.33
C ILE A 393 -24.94 -3.17 -23.50
N GLY A 394 -24.87 -1.84 -23.64
CA GLY A 394 -25.98 -0.97 -24.02
C GLY A 394 -26.71 -0.28 -22.87
N ILE A 395 -26.12 -0.21 -21.68
CA ILE A 395 -26.67 0.59 -20.58
C ILE A 395 -26.35 2.07 -20.87
N ALA A 396 -27.38 2.93 -20.81
CA ALA A 396 -27.22 4.35 -21.08
C ALA A 396 -26.22 5.01 -20.10
N PRO A 397 -25.35 5.94 -20.55
CA PRO A 397 -24.30 6.52 -19.69
C PRO A 397 -24.78 7.07 -18.33
N GLY A 398 -25.95 7.69 -18.29
CA GLY A 398 -26.54 8.21 -17.03
C GLY A 398 -27.05 7.14 -16.05
N SER A 399 -27.10 5.87 -16.47
CA SER A 399 -27.52 4.73 -15.63
C SER A 399 -26.35 3.79 -15.28
N ILE A 400 -25.15 4.08 -15.79
CA ILE A 400 -23.93 3.33 -15.47
C ILE A 400 -23.47 3.68 -14.06
N ASN A 401 -23.13 2.65 -13.29
CA ASN A 401 -22.77 2.78 -11.87
C ASN A 401 -21.74 1.76 -11.38
N GLY A 402 -21.27 0.85 -12.24
CA GLY A 402 -20.33 -0.21 -11.88
C GLY A 402 -20.92 -1.31 -11.01
N TYR A 403 -22.24 -1.35 -10.80
CA TYR A 403 -22.91 -2.39 -10.01
C TYR A 403 -23.37 -3.56 -10.89
N PHE A 404 -23.02 -4.79 -10.49
CA PHE A 404 -23.44 -6.03 -11.15
C PHE A 404 -24.90 -6.42 -10.81
N GLY A 405 -25.82 -5.48 -11.00
CA GLY A 405 -27.25 -5.64 -10.71
C GLY A 405 -28.08 -6.28 -11.85
N PRO A 406 -29.40 -6.43 -11.65
CA PRO A 406 -30.30 -7.10 -12.60
C PRO A 406 -30.21 -6.57 -14.05
N GLY A 407 -30.07 -5.26 -14.24
CA GLY A 407 -29.91 -4.66 -15.57
C GLY A 407 -28.62 -5.10 -16.27
N THR A 408 -27.50 -5.15 -15.53
CA THR A 408 -26.21 -5.65 -16.05
C THR A 408 -26.31 -7.13 -16.36
N GLN A 409 -26.91 -7.92 -15.47
CA GLN A 409 -27.09 -9.35 -15.65
C GLN A 409 -27.96 -9.66 -16.89
N ALA A 410 -29.07 -8.96 -17.08
CA ALA A 410 -29.94 -9.13 -18.25
C ALA A 410 -29.21 -8.78 -19.56
N ALA A 411 -28.47 -7.67 -19.58
CA ALA A 411 -27.70 -7.26 -20.76
C ALA A 411 -26.54 -8.22 -21.08
N LEU A 412 -25.91 -8.83 -20.06
CA LEU A 412 -24.91 -9.88 -20.26
C LEU A 412 -25.51 -11.20 -20.76
N LYS A 413 -26.72 -11.57 -20.31
CA LYS A 413 -27.47 -12.72 -20.87
C LYS A 413 -27.84 -12.51 -22.33
N GLY A 414 -28.10 -11.26 -22.73
CA GLY A 414 -28.34 -10.87 -24.11
C GLY A 414 -27.04 -10.58 -24.87
N ARG A 415 -26.69 -9.30 -25.00
CA ARG A 415 -25.57 -8.81 -25.81
C ARG A 415 -24.23 -9.37 -25.36
N GLY A 416 -24.01 -9.54 -24.06
CA GLY A 416 -22.77 -10.09 -23.53
C GLY A 416 -22.54 -11.57 -23.88
N SER A 417 -23.59 -12.34 -24.18
CA SER A 417 -23.49 -13.76 -24.56
C SER A 417 -23.53 -13.96 -26.08
N ALA A 418 -23.64 -12.88 -26.86
CA ALA A 418 -23.52 -12.92 -28.32
C ALA A 418 -22.05 -12.96 -28.78
N THR A 419 -21.83 -12.98 -30.10
CA THR A 419 -20.48 -12.82 -30.66
C THR A 419 -19.93 -11.44 -30.32
N LEU A 420 -18.84 -11.40 -29.55
CA LEU A 420 -18.21 -10.16 -29.12
C LEU A 420 -17.30 -9.58 -30.21
N THR A 421 -17.40 -8.27 -30.42
CA THR A 421 -16.56 -7.50 -31.34
C THR A 421 -16.04 -6.22 -30.68
N GLY A 422 -15.02 -5.59 -31.26
CA GLY A 422 -14.51 -4.29 -30.84
C GLY A 422 -14.15 -4.22 -29.35
N ASP A 423 -14.58 -3.14 -28.70
CA ASP A 423 -14.30 -2.87 -27.29
C ASP A 423 -14.91 -3.91 -26.34
N LEU A 424 -16.15 -4.39 -26.58
CA LEU A 424 -16.74 -5.43 -25.73
C LEU A 424 -15.92 -6.73 -25.74
N ARG A 425 -15.39 -7.12 -26.90
CA ARG A 425 -14.46 -8.27 -27.02
C ARG A 425 -13.18 -8.00 -26.22
N TYR A 426 -12.59 -6.81 -26.38
CA TYR A 426 -11.39 -6.42 -25.67
C TYR A 426 -11.60 -6.52 -24.14
N LEU A 427 -12.70 -5.96 -23.62
CA LEU A 427 -13.02 -5.98 -22.19
C LEU A 427 -13.25 -7.40 -21.66
N PHE A 428 -13.89 -8.28 -22.43
CA PHE A 428 -14.03 -9.70 -22.04
C PHE A 428 -12.68 -10.39 -21.89
N ARG A 429 -11.76 -10.16 -22.84
CA ARG A 429 -10.44 -10.76 -22.82
C ARG A 429 -9.53 -10.14 -21.76
N ALA A 430 -9.68 -8.85 -21.50
CA ALA A 430 -9.08 -8.18 -20.35
C ALA A 430 -9.57 -8.80 -19.03
N ALA A 431 -10.88 -9.08 -18.90
CA ALA A 431 -11.44 -9.77 -17.74
C ALA A 431 -10.86 -11.19 -17.58
N CYS A 432 -10.67 -11.93 -18.68
CA CYS A 432 -9.97 -13.23 -18.65
C CYS A 432 -8.51 -13.10 -18.19
N TYR A 433 -7.80 -12.07 -18.67
CA TYR A 433 -6.41 -11.83 -18.32
C TYR A 433 -6.20 -11.53 -16.83
N VAL A 434 -7.02 -10.64 -16.26
CA VAL A 434 -6.90 -10.26 -14.83
C VAL A 434 -7.38 -11.33 -13.87
N ASN A 435 -8.19 -12.30 -14.35
CA ASN A 435 -8.56 -13.51 -13.59
C ASN A 435 -7.59 -14.68 -13.83
N SER A 436 -6.45 -14.44 -14.50
CA SER A 436 -5.40 -15.42 -14.69
C SER A 436 -4.50 -15.51 -13.44
N PRO A 437 -3.93 -16.67 -13.10
CA PRO A 437 -4.06 -17.98 -13.76
C PRO A 437 -5.42 -18.68 -13.55
N THR A 438 -5.66 -19.70 -14.36
CA THR A 438 -6.56 -20.81 -14.01
C THR A 438 -5.75 -22.12 -13.89
N TYR A 439 -6.39 -23.23 -13.53
CA TYR A 439 -5.69 -24.49 -13.25
C TYR A 439 -6.31 -25.66 -14.03
N THR A 440 -5.44 -26.58 -14.44
CA THR A 440 -5.76 -27.80 -15.17
C THR A 440 -5.13 -29.01 -14.46
N ALA A 441 -5.41 -30.22 -14.94
CA ALA A 441 -4.72 -31.42 -14.47
C ALA A 441 -3.19 -31.38 -14.67
N ASN A 442 -2.70 -30.53 -15.58
CA ASN A 442 -1.27 -30.36 -15.87
C ASN A 442 -0.66 -29.15 -15.13
N GLY A 443 -1.40 -28.54 -14.20
CA GLY A 443 -0.99 -27.34 -13.47
C GLY A 443 -1.58 -26.04 -14.01
N GLN A 444 -0.87 -24.95 -13.74
CA GLN A 444 -1.29 -23.58 -13.99
C GLN A 444 -1.39 -23.25 -15.49
N ALA A 445 -2.45 -22.54 -15.88
CA ALA A 445 -2.68 -22.06 -17.24
C ALA A 445 -2.90 -20.54 -17.23
N HIS A 446 -1.98 -19.82 -17.88
CA HIS A 446 -2.03 -18.36 -18.01
C HIS A 446 -2.76 -17.92 -19.28
N TYR A 447 -3.48 -16.80 -19.19
CA TYR A 447 -4.09 -16.16 -20.34
C TYR A 447 -3.00 -15.38 -21.08
N LEU A 448 -2.92 -15.53 -22.41
CA LEU A 448 -1.86 -14.88 -23.17
C LEU A 448 -2.20 -13.40 -23.40
N PRO A 449 -1.30 -12.46 -23.09
CA PRO A 449 -1.53 -11.03 -23.36
C PRO A 449 -1.84 -10.73 -24.83
N ALA A 450 -1.22 -11.47 -25.76
CA ALA A 450 -1.46 -11.34 -27.20
C ALA A 450 -2.92 -11.61 -27.59
N ASP A 451 -3.64 -12.43 -26.82
CA ASP A 451 -5.05 -12.72 -27.09
C ASP A 451 -5.95 -11.51 -26.77
N ILE A 452 -5.54 -10.58 -25.91
CA ILE A 452 -6.34 -9.38 -25.60
C ILE A 452 -6.50 -8.49 -26.85
N GLY A 453 -5.39 -8.26 -27.57
CA GLY A 453 -5.33 -7.28 -28.65
C GLY A 453 -5.91 -7.74 -29.99
N THR A 454 -5.93 -9.05 -30.27
CA THR A 454 -6.35 -9.57 -31.58
C THR A 454 -7.86 -9.78 -31.70
N ASP A 455 -8.46 -9.45 -32.84
CA ASP A 455 -9.87 -9.76 -33.09
C ASP A 455 -10.11 -11.24 -33.41
N ALA A 456 -9.08 -11.96 -33.86
CA ALA A 456 -9.18 -13.38 -34.15
C ALA A 456 -9.52 -14.18 -32.88
N ARG A 457 -10.40 -15.19 -33.02
CA ARG A 457 -10.62 -16.19 -31.96
C ARG A 457 -9.49 -17.21 -32.04
N THR A 458 -8.53 -17.11 -31.14
CA THR A 458 -7.35 -17.98 -31.10
C THR A 458 -7.63 -19.28 -30.35
N GLY A 459 -6.89 -20.34 -30.67
CA GLY A 459 -6.97 -21.61 -29.94
C GLY A 459 -6.53 -21.47 -28.47
N THR A 460 -5.59 -20.56 -28.18
CA THR A 460 -5.11 -20.24 -26.83
C THR A 460 -6.19 -19.58 -25.99
N HIS A 461 -6.94 -18.63 -26.55
CA HIS A 461 -8.09 -18.02 -25.89
C HIS A 461 -9.17 -19.06 -25.55
N VAL A 462 -9.53 -19.91 -26.52
CA VAL A 462 -10.56 -20.94 -26.32
C VAL A 462 -10.12 -21.99 -25.31
N GLY A 463 -8.88 -22.45 -25.41
CA GLY A 463 -8.30 -23.43 -24.48
C GLY A 463 -8.28 -22.91 -23.05
N TRP A 464 -7.90 -21.65 -22.84
CA TRP A 464 -7.93 -21.02 -21.51
C TRP A 464 -9.36 -20.90 -20.99
N LEU A 465 -10.33 -20.46 -21.82
CA LEU A 465 -11.73 -20.38 -21.39
C LEU A 465 -12.28 -21.74 -20.94
N GLN A 466 -11.99 -22.80 -21.69
CA GLN A 466 -12.43 -24.15 -21.32
C GLN A 466 -11.78 -24.63 -20.02
N ALA A 467 -10.51 -24.30 -19.79
CA ALA A 467 -9.83 -24.57 -18.53
C ALA A 467 -10.47 -23.80 -17.37
N PHE A 468 -10.71 -22.50 -17.55
CA PHE A 468 -11.32 -21.62 -16.56
C PHE A 468 -12.74 -22.06 -16.19
N GLN A 469 -13.56 -22.39 -17.19
CA GLN A 469 -14.92 -22.88 -16.98
C GLN A 469 -14.91 -24.18 -16.18
N ARG A 470 -14.08 -25.16 -16.56
CA ARG A 470 -13.94 -26.42 -15.83
C ARG A 470 -13.46 -26.19 -14.41
N PHE A 471 -12.42 -25.37 -14.23
CA PHE A 471 -11.88 -25.06 -12.91
C PHE A 471 -12.90 -24.39 -12.00
N SER A 472 -13.76 -23.53 -12.55
CA SER A 472 -14.83 -22.80 -11.84
C SER A 472 -16.15 -23.58 -11.74
N GLN A 473 -16.15 -24.86 -12.14
CA GLN A 473 -17.31 -25.75 -12.16
C GLN A 473 -18.46 -25.26 -13.06
N LEU A 474 -18.17 -24.48 -14.10
CA LEU A 474 -19.15 -24.00 -15.07
C LEU A 474 -19.33 -25.00 -16.22
N PRO A 475 -20.43 -24.90 -16.99
CA PRO A 475 -20.54 -25.57 -18.28
C PRO A 475 -19.34 -25.21 -19.18
N VAL A 476 -18.67 -26.23 -19.72
CA VAL A 476 -17.46 -26.05 -20.54
C VAL A 476 -17.85 -25.83 -22.00
N THR A 477 -18.16 -24.58 -22.35
CA THR A 477 -18.59 -24.17 -23.69
C THR A 477 -17.43 -23.63 -24.54
N GLY A 478 -16.40 -23.04 -23.91
CA GLY A 478 -15.39 -22.24 -24.60
C GLY A 478 -15.91 -20.90 -25.14
N HIS A 479 -17.04 -20.41 -24.61
CA HIS A 479 -17.73 -19.19 -25.02
C HIS A 479 -17.92 -18.21 -23.84
N ASN A 480 -18.27 -16.96 -24.18
CA ASN A 480 -18.53 -15.85 -23.26
C ASN A 480 -19.95 -15.87 -22.68
N ASP A 481 -20.43 -17.03 -22.24
CA ASP A 481 -21.76 -17.16 -21.65
C ASP A 481 -21.89 -16.30 -20.38
N TYR A 482 -23.13 -15.93 -20.03
CA TYR A 482 -23.42 -15.17 -18.81
C TYR A 482 -22.72 -15.72 -17.56
N ALA A 483 -22.71 -17.04 -17.37
CA ALA A 483 -22.05 -17.65 -16.21
C ALA A 483 -20.53 -17.44 -16.21
N THR A 484 -19.90 -17.42 -17.39
CA THR A 484 -18.48 -17.07 -17.56
C THR A 484 -18.24 -15.60 -17.22
N TRP A 485 -19.07 -14.69 -17.74
CA TRP A 485 -19.01 -13.27 -17.38
C TRP A 485 -19.15 -13.04 -15.89
N ALA A 486 -20.18 -13.62 -15.26
CA ALA A 486 -20.42 -13.46 -13.85
C ALA A 486 -19.21 -13.94 -13.02
N GLN A 487 -18.64 -15.10 -13.36
CA GLN A 487 -17.49 -15.66 -12.66
C GLN A 487 -16.22 -14.80 -12.79
N LEU A 488 -16.04 -14.12 -13.93
CA LEU A 488 -14.93 -13.19 -14.18
C LEU A 488 -15.11 -11.85 -13.46
N LEU A 489 -16.35 -11.39 -13.29
CA LEU A 489 -16.64 -10.01 -12.87
C LEU A 489 -16.98 -9.85 -11.40
N VAL A 490 -17.54 -10.89 -10.76
CA VAL A 490 -17.91 -10.86 -9.34
C VAL A 490 -17.56 -12.19 -8.67
N SER A 491 -17.13 -12.14 -7.41
CA SER A 491 -16.65 -13.34 -6.70
C SER A 491 -17.73 -14.41 -6.47
N SER A 492 -18.99 -13.99 -6.40
CA SER A 492 -20.16 -14.86 -6.27
C SER A 492 -20.52 -15.57 -7.57
N GLY A 493 -20.00 -15.13 -8.71
CA GLY A 493 -20.39 -15.65 -10.01
C GLY A 493 -21.90 -15.47 -10.28
N ASP A 494 -22.49 -16.42 -11.00
CA ASP A 494 -23.94 -16.47 -11.22
C ASP A 494 -24.65 -17.01 -9.97
N THR A 495 -25.25 -16.15 -9.16
CA THR A 495 -25.94 -16.53 -7.93
C THR A 495 -27.18 -17.43 -8.15
N SER A 496 -27.68 -17.51 -9.39
CA SER A 496 -28.81 -18.38 -9.75
C SER A 496 -28.40 -19.80 -10.12
N ARG A 497 -27.10 -20.09 -10.22
CA ARG A 497 -26.63 -21.44 -10.56
C ARG A 497 -26.92 -22.42 -9.41
N GLY A 498 -27.18 -23.68 -9.78
CA GLY A 498 -27.32 -24.75 -8.79
C GLY A 498 -26.02 -25.00 -8.01
N ALA A 499 -26.18 -25.36 -6.74
CA ALA A 499 -25.09 -25.74 -5.86
C ALA A 499 -25.36 -27.12 -5.25
N THR A 500 -24.30 -27.88 -4.99
CA THR A 500 -24.37 -29.19 -4.32
C THR A 500 -23.87 -29.15 -2.88
N GLY A 501 -23.31 -28.02 -2.44
CA GLY A 501 -22.94 -27.75 -1.07
C GLY A 501 -23.77 -26.63 -0.45
N CYS A 502 -23.82 -26.62 0.87
CA CYS A 502 -24.37 -25.51 1.65
C CYS A 502 -23.66 -25.37 2.99
N ASP A 503 -23.93 -24.31 3.74
CA ASP A 503 -23.59 -24.20 5.16
C ASP A 503 -24.66 -23.41 5.91
N CYS A 504 -24.76 -23.62 7.22
CA CYS A 504 -25.71 -22.89 8.07
C CYS A 504 -25.33 -22.97 9.54
N ILE A 505 -25.93 -22.09 10.34
CA ILE A 505 -25.88 -22.16 11.82
C ILE A 505 -26.89 -23.18 12.39
N THR A 506 -27.94 -23.50 11.63
CA THR A 506 -29.06 -24.32 12.08
C THR A 506 -28.69 -25.81 12.19
N GLU A 507 -29.07 -26.47 13.28
CA GLU A 507 -28.88 -27.91 13.48
C GLU A 507 -29.55 -28.74 12.37
N ILE A 508 -28.81 -29.71 11.82
CA ILE A 508 -29.29 -30.66 10.83
C ILE A 508 -29.86 -31.91 11.51
N THR A 509 -31.15 -31.87 11.82
CA THR A 509 -31.93 -33.03 12.26
C THR A 509 -32.09 -34.06 11.12
N PRO A 510 -32.51 -35.30 11.40
CA PRO A 510 -32.78 -36.29 10.34
C PRO A 510 -33.74 -35.77 9.26
N GLN A 511 -34.80 -35.05 9.64
CA GLN A 511 -35.75 -34.47 8.70
C GLN A 511 -35.11 -33.39 7.83
N ARG A 512 -34.32 -32.50 8.43
CA ARG A 512 -33.58 -31.45 7.71
C ARG A 512 -32.56 -32.03 6.75
N GLY A 513 -31.82 -33.07 7.17
CA GLY A 513 -30.87 -33.77 6.32
C GLY A 513 -31.54 -34.39 5.09
N GLN A 514 -32.67 -35.07 5.27
CA GLN A 514 -33.44 -35.63 4.14
C GLN A 514 -33.94 -34.52 3.20
N LEU A 515 -34.38 -33.39 3.75
CA LEU A 515 -34.83 -32.27 2.93
C LEU A 515 -33.69 -31.65 2.12
N LEU A 516 -32.52 -31.45 2.73
CA LEU A 516 -31.33 -30.99 2.02
C LEU A 516 -30.98 -31.95 0.87
N LYS A 517 -30.96 -33.27 1.15
CA LYS A 517 -30.66 -34.30 0.14
C LYS A 517 -31.67 -34.29 -1.02
N ALA A 518 -32.96 -34.16 -0.70
CA ALA A 518 -34.03 -34.10 -1.68
C ALA A 518 -33.96 -32.85 -2.58
N ASN A 519 -33.35 -31.76 -2.10
CA ASN A 519 -33.14 -30.52 -2.85
C ASN A 519 -31.77 -30.46 -3.56
N GLY A 520 -31.07 -31.59 -3.66
CA GLY A 520 -29.84 -31.70 -4.45
C GLY A 520 -28.55 -31.40 -3.70
N TYR A 521 -28.61 -31.09 -2.40
CA TYR A 521 -27.40 -30.97 -1.59
C TYR A 521 -26.77 -32.33 -1.31
N HIS A 522 -25.45 -32.34 -1.24
CA HIS A 522 -24.64 -33.51 -1.00
C HIS A 522 -23.65 -33.31 0.15
N ILE A 523 -23.42 -32.06 0.55
CA ILE A 523 -22.52 -31.71 1.63
C ILE A 523 -23.00 -30.44 2.36
N VAL A 524 -22.88 -30.41 3.68
CA VAL A 524 -23.27 -29.26 4.52
C VAL A 524 -22.14 -28.82 5.46
N GLY A 525 -21.87 -27.52 5.52
CA GLY A 525 -20.92 -26.91 6.45
C GLY A 525 -21.57 -26.66 7.80
N ARG A 526 -20.90 -27.04 8.88
CA ARG A 526 -21.42 -26.86 10.26
C ARG A 526 -20.33 -26.38 11.22
N TYR A 527 -20.69 -25.46 12.09
CA TYR A 527 -19.78 -24.85 13.06
C TYR A 527 -19.47 -25.82 14.18
N LEU A 528 -18.20 -26.08 14.47
CA LEU A 528 -17.78 -26.98 15.54
C LEU A 528 -18.10 -26.46 16.94
N ASP A 529 -18.14 -25.14 17.11
CA ASP A 529 -18.30 -24.55 18.44
C ASP A 529 -18.84 -23.11 18.41
N GLU A 530 -19.28 -22.65 19.57
CA GLU A 530 -19.70 -21.28 19.86
C GLU A 530 -19.10 -20.86 21.20
N HIS A 531 -18.45 -19.69 21.24
CA HIS A 531 -17.79 -19.21 22.45
C HIS A 531 -18.74 -18.58 23.46
N LEU A 532 -19.90 -18.10 22.99
CA LEU A 532 -20.95 -17.51 23.82
C LEU A 532 -21.81 -18.60 24.46
N ALA A 533 -22.30 -18.35 25.67
CA ALA A 533 -23.20 -19.24 26.37
C ALA A 533 -24.67 -18.95 25.99
N PRO A 534 -25.57 -19.96 26.09
CA PRO A 534 -27.00 -19.71 25.98
C PRO A 534 -27.45 -18.62 26.94
N GLY A 535 -28.05 -17.54 26.41
CA GLY A 535 -28.51 -16.39 27.18
C GLY A 535 -27.63 -15.15 27.07
N ASP A 536 -26.42 -15.27 26.51
CA ASP A 536 -25.59 -14.11 26.18
C ASP A 536 -26.15 -13.39 24.94
N ASP A 537 -26.04 -12.05 24.93
CA ASP A 537 -26.37 -11.25 23.76
C ASP A 537 -25.47 -11.64 22.58
N GLY A 538 -26.09 -12.05 21.48
CA GLY A 538 -25.38 -12.52 20.28
C GLY A 538 -25.14 -14.03 20.22
N TYR A 539 -25.59 -14.83 21.20
CA TYR A 539 -25.57 -16.30 21.10
C TYR A 539 -26.44 -16.80 19.94
N LEU A 540 -25.84 -17.50 18.98
CA LEU A 540 -26.52 -17.97 17.76
C LEU A 540 -26.99 -19.43 17.83
N GLY A 541 -26.48 -20.19 18.79
CA GLY A 541 -26.71 -21.63 18.88
C GLY A 541 -26.08 -22.43 17.73
N LYS A 542 -25.04 -21.89 17.08
CA LYS A 542 -24.53 -22.39 15.80
C LYS A 542 -23.77 -23.72 15.88
N ALA A 543 -23.24 -24.04 17.06
CA ALA A 543 -22.40 -25.21 17.29
C ALA A 543 -23.10 -26.52 16.90
N LEU A 544 -22.34 -27.44 16.30
CA LEU A 544 -22.72 -28.79 15.94
C LEU A 544 -23.18 -29.55 17.19
N LYS A 545 -24.30 -30.27 17.10
CA LYS A 545 -24.93 -30.92 18.25
C LYS A 545 -24.48 -32.39 18.38
N PRO A 546 -24.53 -32.97 19.60
CA PRO A 546 -24.37 -34.41 19.78
C PRO A 546 -25.37 -35.19 18.91
N GLY A 547 -24.88 -36.20 18.17
CA GLY A 547 -25.70 -37.00 17.24
C GLY A 547 -25.98 -36.37 15.87
N GLU A 548 -25.82 -35.04 15.72
CA GLU A 548 -25.98 -34.33 14.45
C GLU A 548 -25.07 -34.88 13.33
N PRO A 549 -23.76 -35.16 13.55
CA PRO A 549 -22.90 -35.76 12.51
C PRO A 549 -23.48 -37.06 11.93
N GLN A 550 -23.98 -37.94 12.78
CA GLN A 550 -24.56 -39.21 12.34
C GLN A 550 -25.89 -38.99 11.61
N ALA A 551 -26.70 -38.01 12.02
CA ALA A 551 -27.93 -37.64 11.34
C ALA A 551 -27.67 -37.14 9.91
N ILE A 552 -26.66 -36.30 9.72
CA ILE A 552 -26.22 -35.83 8.40
C ILE A 552 -25.81 -37.01 7.51
N LEU A 553 -24.94 -37.89 8.02
CA LEU A 553 -24.45 -39.05 7.27
C LEU A 553 -25.56 -40.04 6.92
N ASN A 554 -26.49 -40.30 7.86
CA ASN A 554 -27.64 -41.18 7.64
C ASN A 554 -28.61 -40.62 6.57
N ALA A 555 -28.63 -39.30 6.36
CA ALA A 555 -29.37 -38.68 5.26
C ALA A 555 -28.67 -38.81 3.90
N GLY A 556 -27.49 -39.45 3.84
CA GLY A 556 -26.70 -39.58 2.62
C GLY A 556 -25.99 -38.29 2.22
N LEU A 557 -25.77 -37.39 3.18
CA LEU A 557 -24.96 -36.17 3.04
C LEU A 557 -23.56 -36.40 3.61
N ARG A 558 -22.64 -35.54 3.20
CA ARG A 558 -21.35 -35.31 3.86
C ARG A 558 -21.42 -34.02 4.69
N PHE A 559 -20.43 -33.75 5.51
CA PHE A 559 -20.29 -32.41 6.12
C PHE A 559 -18.85 -31.94 6.16
N PHE A 560 -18.64 -30.63 6.23
CA PHE A 560 -17.33 -30.06 6.55
C PHE A 560 -17.41 -29.20 7.82
N PRO A 561 -16.40 -29.27 8.71
CA PRO A 561 -16.37 -28.54 9.96
C PRO A 561 -15.86 -27.10 9.76
N ILE A 562 -16.56 -26.14 10.37
CA ILE A 562 -16.21 -24.72 10.37
C ILE A 562 -15.86 -24.29 11.79
N PHE A 563 -14.86 -23.44 11.96
CA PHE A 563 -14.52 -22.82 13.23
C PHE A 563 -14.43 -21.29 13.07
N GLN A 564 -15.20 -20.54 13.83
CA GLN A 564 -15.23 -19.08 13.72
C GLN A 564 -15.62 -18.44 15.04
N TYR A 565 -14.64 -17.82 15.70
CA TYR A 565 -14.81 -16.96 16.87
C TYR A 565 -14.39 -15.53 16.50
N ASN A 566 -15.33 -14.58 16.59
CA ASN A 566 -15.08 -13.15 16.37
C ASN A 566 -14.25 -12.83 15.10
N GLY A 567 -14.55 -13.53 14.00
CA GLY A 567 -13.75 -13.48 12.77
C GLY A 567 -13.89 -12.19 11.96
N THR A 568 -14.61 -11.19 12.48
CA THR A 568 -15.02 -9.97 11.76
C THR A 568 -14.13 -8.75 12.03
N GLU A 569 -13.10 -8.89 12.87
CA GLU A 569 -12.24 -7.77 13.29
C GLU A 569 -10.77 -8.17 13.38
N LEU A 570 -9.87 -7.27 12.93
CA LEU A 570 -8.43 -7.48 12.86
C LEU A 570 -7.81 -7.96 14.18
N GLY A 571 -8.23 -7.36 15.31
CA GLY A 571 -7.69 -7.66 16.64
C GLY A 571 -7.93 -9.10 17.13
N ASN A 572 -8.73 -9.89 16.41
CA ASN A 572 -8.96 -11.30 16.70
C ASN A 572 -8.00 -12.25 15.99
N PHE A 573 -7.14 -11.74 15.11
CA PHE A 573 -6.16 -12.50 14.37
C PHE A 573 -4.76 -12.30 14.98
N THR A 574 -4.45 -13.08 16.03
CA THR A 574 -3.10 -13.17 16.61
C THR A 574 -2.62 -14.61 16.65
N TYR A 575 -1.30 -14.81 16.73
CA TYR A 575 -0.72 -16.15 16.85
C TYR A 575 -1.31 -16.93 18.04
N ASP A 576 -1.33 -16.34 19.23
CA ASP A 576 -1.82 -17.00 20.45
C ASP A 576 -3.30 -17.39 20.35
N LYS A 577 -4.14 -16.49 19.82
CA LYS A 577 -5.56 -16.80 19.56
C LYS A 577 -5.70 -17.95 18.58
N GLY A 578 -4.90 -17.96 17.50
CA GLY A 578 -4.90 -19.04 16.52
C GLY A 578 -4.47 -20.38 17.12
N TYR A 579 -3.45 -20.37 17.98
CA TYR A 579 -2.97 -21.54 18.69
C TYR A 579 -4.04 -22.16 19.60
N ASP A 580 -4.67 -21.34 20.46
CA ASP A 580 -5.72 -21.79 21.37
C ASP A 580 -6.96 -22.29 20.61
N GLN A 581 -7.36 -21.54 19.58
CA GLN A 581 -8.51 -21.91 18.74
C GLN A 581 -8.24 -23.17 17.91
N GLY A 582 -7.01 -23.39 17.44
CA GLY A 582 -6.58 -24.64 16.83
C GLY A 582 -6.77 -25.82 17.79
N LYS A 583 -6.29 -25.71 19.04
CA LYS A 583 -6.48 -26.76 20.04
C LYS A 583 -7.96 -27.01 20.35
N LYS A 584 -8.76 -25.95 20.46
CA LYS A 584 -10.21 -26.03 20.69
C LYS A 584 -10.93 -26.74 19.55
N ALA A 585 -10.67 -26.33 18.31
CA ALA A 585 -11.26 -26.92 17.11
C ALA A 585 -10.90 -28.41 17.00
N HIS A 586 -9.64 -28.77 17.27
CA HIS A 586 -9.21 -30.17 17.33
C HIS A 586 -10.02 -30.96 18.36
N GLY A 587 -10.10 -30.46 19.61
CA GLY A 587 -10.84 -31.11 20.68
C GLY A 587 -12.31 -31.33 20.32
N LYS A 588 -12.97 -30.31 19.76
CA LYS A 588 -14.37 -30.39 19.34
C LYS A 588 -14.60 -31.35 18.18
N ALA A 589 -13.72 -31.35 17.18
CA ALA A 589 -13.79 -32.34 16.09
C ALA A 589 -13.65 -33.78 16.62
N ALA A 590 -12.72 -34.01 17.56
CA ALA A 590 -12.54 -35.31 18.19
C ALA A 590 -13.76 -35.73 19.04
N GLU A 591 -14.35 -34.79 19.79
CA GLU A 591 -15.58 -35.00 20.57
C GLU A 591 -16.75 -35.47 19.71
N HIS A 592 -16.90 -34.91 18.50
CA HIS A 592 -17.91 -35.34 17.52
C HIS A 592 -17.53 -36.60 16.73
N GLY A 593 -16.41 -37.25 17.05
CA GLY A 593 -15.97 -38.48 16.39
C GLY A 593 -15.49 -38.28 14.95
N ILE A 594 -15.10 -37.06 14.57
CA ILE A 594 -14.59 -36.77 13.22
C ILE A 594 -13.27 -37.50 13.00
N GLY A 595 -13.19 -38.27 11.91
CA GLY A 595 -12.02 -39.08 11.56
C GLY A 595 -10.76 -38.26 11.25
N ALA A 596 -9.59 -38.86 11.43
CA ALA A 596 -8.31 -38.23 11.10
C ALA A 596 -8.21 -37.83 9.62
N GLY A 597 -7.48 -36.76 9.33
CA GLY A 597 -7.30 -36.20 8.00
C GLY A 597 -8.43 -35.28 7.52
N ALA A 598 -9.51 -35.12 8.30
CA ALA A 598 -10.54 -34.12 7.99
C ALA A 598 -9.96 -32.69 8.04
N CYS A 599 -10.47 -31.83 7.16
CA CYS A 599 -10.09 -30.43 7.10
C CYS A 599 -11.08 -29.57 7.90
N ILE A 600 -10.59 -28.69 8.78
CA ILE A 600 -11.41 -27.73 9.55
C ILE A 600 -11.17 -26.32 9.00
N TYR A 601 -12.23 -25.62 8.59
CA TYR A 601 -12.13 -24.27 8.01
C TYR A 601 -12.21 -23.18 9.08
N PHE A 602 -11.18 -22.32 9.16
CA PHE A 602 -11.18 -21.18 10.08
C PHE A 602 -11.58 -19.90 9.35
N GLY A 603 -12.51 -19.14 9.93
CA GLY A 603 -13.13 -17.97 9.29
C GLY A 603 -12.38 -16.65 9.47
N VAL A 604 -12.04 -16.01 8.35
CA VAL A 604 -11.64 -14.60 8.23
C VAL A 604 -12.76 -13.86 7.51
N ASP A 605 -13.65 -13.25 8.28
CA ASP A 605 -14.96 -12.79 7.82
C ASP A 605 -15.06 -11.25 7.84
N TYR A 606 -14.08 -10.61 7.22
CA TYR A 606 -14.04 -9.17 6.99
C TYR A 606 -13.17 -8.83 5.77
N ASP A 607 -13.23 -7.58 5.31
CA ASP A 607 -12.44 -7.09 4.17
C ASP A 607 -10.97 -6.84 4.55
N ALA A 608 -10.22 -7.93 4.79
CA ALA A 608 -8.81 -7.87 5.15
C ALA A 608 -7.94 -7.38 3.97
N THR A 609 -7.18 -6.32 4.19
CA THR A 609 -6.17 -5.80 3.25
C THR A 609 -4.94 -6.71 3.21
N ASP A 610 -4.11 -6.59 2.16
CA ASP A 610 -2.90 -7.40 2.02
C ASP A 610 -1.88 -7.21 3.16
N GLU A 611 -1.81 -5.98 3.70
CA GLU A 611 -0.98 -5.64 4.87
C GLU A 611 -1.50 -6.32 6.15
N GLU A 612 -2.81 -6.27 6.39
CA GLU A 612 -3.45 -6.95 7.52
C GLU A 612 -3.31 -8.47 7.43
N ILE A 613 -3.42 -9.03 6.22
CA ILE A 613 -3.21 -10.45 5.98
C ILE A 613 -1.80 -10.85 6.40
N THR A 614 -0.80 -10.07 5.99
CA THR A 614 0.61 -10.32 6.30
C THR A 614 0.90 -10.20 7.79
N SER A 615 0.39 -9.14 8.42
CA SER A 615 0.74 -8.78 9.81
C SER A 615 -0.07 -9.51 10.88
N HIS A 616 -1.27 -10.01 10.57
CA HIS A 616 -2.21 -10.57 11.56
C HIS A 616 -2.76 -11.94 11.14
N VAL A 617 -3.35 -12.05 9.94
CA VAL A 617 -4.05 -13.28 9.50
C VAL A 617 -3.07 -14.45 9.34
N VAL A 618 -1.95 -14.27 8.62
CA VAL A 618 -0.94 -15.33 8.46
C VAL A 618 -0.35 -15.79 9.81
N PRO A 619 0.02 -14.88 10.74
CA PRO A 619 0.40 -15.27 12.10
C PRO A 619 -0.67 -16.07 12.85
N TYR A 620 -1.95 -15.69 12.76
CA TYR A 620 -3.04 -16.46 13.36
C TYR A 620 -3.09 -17.90 12.83
N PHE A 621 -3.02 -18.09 11.50
CA PHE A 621 -3.02 -19.44 10.92
C PHE A 621 -1.75 -20.24 11.22
N SER A 622 -0.62 -19.57 11.44
CA SER A 622 0.60 -20.20 11.95
C SER A 622 0.39 -20.74 13.37
N GLY A 623 -0.34 -20.01 14.21
CA GLY A 623 -0.82 -20.47 15.51
C GLY A 623 -1.73 -21.68 15.40
N VAL A 624 -2.75 -21.64 14.52
CA VAL A 624 -3.68 -22.77 14.28
C VAL A 624 -2.90 -24.05 13.94
N LYS A 625 -1.93 -23.94 13.02
CA LYS A 625 -1.05 -25.04 12.63
C LYS A 625 -0.26 -25.60 13.82
N ALA A 626 0.30 -24.74 14.66
CA ALA A 626 1.03 -25.13 15.86
C ALA A 626 0.12 -25.84 16.88
N GLY A 627 -1.10 -25.34 17.08
CA GLY A 627 -2.09 -25.95 17.97
C GLY A 627 -2.51 -27.35 17.50
N PHE A 628 -2.67 -27.56 16.18
CA PHE A 628 -2.90 -28.89 15.61
C PHE A 628 -1.66 -29.80 15.76
N ALA A 629 -0.46 -29.28 15.58
CA ALA A 629 0.78 -30.04 15.71
C ALA A 629 0.99 -30.57 17.14
N GLU A 630 0.68 -29.77 18.16
CA GLU A 630 0.75 -30.20 19.57
C GLU A 630 -0.16 -31.41 19.86
N LEU A 631 -1.30 -31.49 19.17
CA LEU A 631 -2.27 -32.57 19.33
C LEU A 631 -2.08 -33.70 18.30
N GLY A 632 -0.87 -33.82 17.75
CA GLY A 632 -0.48 -34.93 16.86
C GLY A 632 -0.95 -34.79 15.42
N SER A 633 -1.34 -33.59 14.97
CA SER A 633 -1.75 -33.29 13.59
C SER A 633 -2.84 -34.22 13.04
N ARG A 634 -3.81 -34.60 13.90
CA ARG A 634 -4.94 -35.47 13.51
C ARG A 634 -5.79 -34.85 12.39
N TYR A 635 -5.89 -33.52 12.32
CA TYR A 635 -6.68 -32.78 11.33
C TYR A 635 -5.81 -31.82 10.52
N THR A 636 -6.26 -31.45 9.33
CA THR A 636 -5.69 -30.33 8.56
C THR A 636 -6.55 -29.09 8.73
N PHE A 637 -5.99 -27.90 8.52
CA PHE A 637 -6.79 -26.67 8.51
C PHE A 637 -7.01 -26.16 7.09
N GLY A 638 -8.18 -25.57 6.88
CA GLY A 638 -8.54 -24.77 5.74
C GLY A 638 -8.84 -23.35 6.17
N VAL A 639 -9.04 -22.46 5.19
CA VAL A 639 -9.35 -21.05 5.43
C VAL A 639 -10.65 -20.69 4.76
N TYR A 640 -11.54 -20.02 5.49
CA TYR A 640 -12.66 -19.27 4.93
C TYR A 640 -12.30 -17.80 4.85
N GLY A 641 -12.55 -17.16 3.71
CA GLY A 641 -12.32 -15.72 3.53
C GLY A 641 -12.28 -15.31 2.06
N SER A 642 -11.90 -14.05 1.80
CA SER A 642 -11.79 -13.52 0.44
C SER A 642 -10.75 -14.31 -0.37
N ARG A 643 -10.80 -14.20 -1.71
CA ARG A 643 -9.83 -14.87 -2.60
C ARG A 643 -8.38 -14.56 -2.21
N ASN A 644 -8.04 -13.30 -1.90
CA ASN A 644 -6.69 -12.92 -1.47
C ASN A 644 -6.31 -13.58 -0.13
N VAL A 645 -7.19 -13.54 0.88
CA VAL A 645 -6.98 -14.23 2.17
C VAL A 645 -6.68 -15.71 1.92
N CYS A 646 -7.52 -16.38 1.12
CA CYS A 646 -7.37 -17.78 0.79
C CYS A 646 -6.03 -18.09 0.10
N ILE A 647 -5.64 -17.29 -0.89
CA ILE A 647 -4.36 -17.43 -1.60
C ILE A 647 -3.18 -17.26 -0.64
N ARG A 648 -3.16 -16.16 0.13
CA ARG A 648 -2.06 -15.80 1.02
C ARG A 648 -1.90 -16.80 2.16
N VAL A 649 -2.98 -17.19 2.83
CA VAL A 649 -2.92 -18.18 3.92
C VAL A 649 -2.50 -19.55 3.39
N SER A 650 -2.97 -19.95 2.20
CA SER A 650 -2.55 -21.23 1.59
C SER A 650 -1.06 -21.23 1.27
N LYS A 651 -0.54 -20.12 0.73
CA LYS A 651 0.88 -19.97 0.39
C LYS A 651 1.78 -19.85 1.63
N ASP A 652 1.40 -19.00 2.58
CA ASP A 652 2.31 -18.53 3.63
C ASP A 652 2.16 -19.33 4.94
N ALA A 653 0.97 -19.88 5.24
CA ALA A 653 0.73 -20.72 6.41
C ALA A 653 0.52 -22.21 6.07
N GLY A 654 0.12 -22.52 4.83
CA GLY A 654 -0.07 -23.89 4.35
C GLY A 654 -1.48 -24.45 4.54
N ALA A 655 -2.52 -23.62 4.39
CA ALA A 655 -3.90 -24.12 4.39
C ALA A 655 -4.10 -25.18 3.31
N ARG A 656 -4.72 -26.30 3.70
CA ARG A 656 -4.95 -27.44 2.79
C ARG A 656 -5.98 -27.10 1.72
N TRP A 657 -7.07 -26.46 2.12
CA TRP A 657 -8.19 -26.11 1.27
C TRP A 657 -8.69 -24.69 1.55
N SER A 658 -9.31 -24.07 0.54
CA SER A 658 -9.94 -22.76 0.66
C SER A 658 -11.46 -22.85 0.52
N PHE A 659 -12.17 -22.15 1.40
CA PHE A 659 -13.59 -21.89 1.35
C PHE A 659 -13.78 -20.40 1.05
N VAL A 660 -14.03 -20.05 -0.20
CA VAL A 660 -14.05 -18.66 -0.64
C VAL A 660 -15.36 -18.00 -0.21
N SER A 661 -15.27 -16.81 0.42
CA SER A 661 -16.40 -15.94 0.73
C SER A 661 -16.87 -15.18 -0.52
N GLY A 662 -17.35 -15.92 -1.52
CA GLY A 662 -17.71 -15.38 -2.83
C GLY A 662 -18.84 -14.35 -2.78
N MET A 663 -19.80 -14.49 -1.86
CA MET A 663 -20.92 -13.57 -1.73
C MET A 663 -20.51 -12.19 -1.20
N SER A 664 -19.34 -12.08 -0.57
CA SER A 664 -18.72 -10.82 -0.15
C SER A 664 -18.02 -10.12 -1.33
N TRP A 665 -18.76 -9.92 -2.43
CA TRP A 665 -18.25 -9.34 -3.68
C TRP A 665 -17.74 -7.90 -3.54
N GLY A 666 -18.10 -7.22 -2.46
CA GLY A 666 -17.56 -5.90 -2.13
C GLY A 666 -16.15 -5.93 -1.53
N PHE A 667 -15.68 -7.06 -0.98
CA PHE A 667 -14.37 -7.14 -0.32
C PHE A 667 -13.24 -6.91 -1.32
N SER A 668 -12.29 -6.05 -0.97
CA SER A 668 -11.09 -5.76 -1.75
C SER A 668 -10.34 -7.03 -2.16
N GLY A 669 -10.21 -8.00 -1.24
CA GLY A 669 -9.57 -9.29 -1.53
C GLY A 669 -10.33 -10.21 -2.48
N ASN A 670 -11.53 -9.83 -2.93
CA ASN A 670 -12.31 -10.51 -3.97
C ASN A 670 -12.28 -9.78 -5.32
N LEU A 671 -11.76 -8.55 -5.37
CA LEU A 671 -11.66 -7.73 -6.58
C LEU A 671 -10.24 -7.84 -7.13
N GLY A 672 -10.07 -8.50 -8.27
CA GLY A 672 -8.75 -8.65 -8.90
C GLY A 672 -7.94 -9.87 -8.51
N PHE A 673 -8.50 -10.76 -7.72
CA PHE A 673 -7.84 -12.00 -7.33
C PHE A 673 -8.51 -13.19 -8.04
N PRO A 674 -7.74 -14.12 -8.63
CA PRO A 674 -8.28 -15.33 -9.22
C PRO A 674 -8.83 -16.27 -8.13
N LEU A 675 -9.60 -17.28 -8.52
CA LEU A 675 -9.96 -18.36 -7.60
C LEU A 675 -8.68 -19.08 -7.10
N PRO A 676 -8.52 -19.34 -5.78
CA PRO A 676 -7.35 -20.04 -5.24
C PRO A 676 -7.18 -21.45 -5.82
N GLU A 677 -5.95 -21.91 -6.07
CA GLU A 677 -5.70 -23.26 -6.61
C GLU A 677 -6.40 -24.38 -5.82
N ASN A 678 -6.40 -24.27 -4.50
CA ASN A 678 -6.98 -25.21 -3.55
C ASN A 678 -8.41 -24.86 -3.11
N TRP A 679 -9.15 -24.02 -3.87
CA TRP A 679 -10.56 -23.76 -3.55
C TRP A 679 -11.38 -25.05 -3.58
N SER A 680 -12.13 -25.31 -2.51
CA SER A 680 -13.02 -26.48 -2.40
C SER A 680 -14.48 -26.07 -2.35
N PHE A 681 -14.75 -24.92 -1.72
CA PHE A 681 -16.06 -24.33 -1.60
C PHE A 681 -16.00 -22.87 -2.04
N ASN A 682 -17.03 -22.39 -2.72
CA ASN A 682 -17.26 -20.96 -2.96
C ASN A 682 -18.68 -20.62 -2.52
N GLN A 683 -18.81 -19.80 -1.49
CA GLN A 683 -20.08 -19.34 -0.94
C GLN A 683 -20.63 -18.23 -1.83
N ILE A 684 -21.77 -18.43 -2.49
CA ILE A 684 -22.23 -17.52 -3.56
C ILE A 684 -23.53 -16.76 -3.25
N HIS A 685 -24.37 -17.27 -2.35
CA HIS A 685 -25.68 -16.69 -2.09
C HIS A 685 -26.24 -17.15 -0.74
N GLU A 686 -26.72 -16.22 0.09
CA GLU A 686 -27.52 -16.53 1.27
C GLU A 686 -29.01 -16.46 0.89
N TYR A 687 -29.81 -17.40 1.39
CA TYR A 687 -31.26 -17.35 1.24
C TYR A 687 -32.00 -18.11 2.35
N GLU A 688 -33.29 -17.82 2.52
CA GLU A 688 -34.16 -18.54 3.44
C GLU A 688 -34.66 -19.83 2.77
N PHE A 689 -34.09 -20.99 3.15
CA PHE A 689 -34.44 -22.28 2.57
C PHE A 689 -35.85 -22.74 2.99
N GLN A 690 -36.20 -22.45 4.23
CA GLN A 690 -37.55 -22.55 4.79
C GLN A 690 -37.72 -21.45 5.85
N PRO A 691 -38.96 -21.08 6.22
CA PRO A 691 -39.20 -20.10 7.28
C PRO A 691 -38.38 -20.39 8.54
N GLY A 692 -37.48 -19.47 8.91
CA GLY A 692 -36.58 -19.61 10.06
C GLY A 692 -35.37 -20.53 9.86
N TRP A 693 -35.06 -20.91 8.62
CA TRP A 693 -33.87 -21.69 8.25
C TRP A 693 -33.12 -21.02 7.09
N GLY A 694 -32.21 -20.11 7.45
CA GLY A 694 -31.23 -19.54 6.53
C GLY A 694 -30.20 -20.57 6.09
N LEU A 695 -29.84 -20.53 4.81
CA LEU A 695 -28.86 -21.42 4.19
C LEU A 695 -27.96 -20.62 3.26
N ASP A 696 -26.66 -20.89 3.35
CA ASP A 696 -25.68 -20.36 2.42
C ASP A 696 -25.40 -21.39 1.31
N HIS A 697 -25.44 -20.91 0.08
CA HIS A 697 -25.29 -21.72 -1.13
C HIS A 697 -23.80 -21.82 -1.50
N ASN A 698 -23.26 -23.05 -1.48
CA ASN A 698 -21.84 -23.31 -1.68
C ASN A 698 -21.59 -24.16 -2.93
N ILE A 699 -20.89 -23.59 -3.92
CA ILE A 699 -20.35 -24.40 -5.02
C ILE A 699 -19.28 -25.31 -4.43
N TRP A 700 -19.51 -26.62 -4.50
CA TRP A 700 -18.53 -27.63 -4.10
C TRP A 700 -17.78 -28.12 -5.33
N ARG A 701 -16.45 -27.99 -5.31
CA ARG A 701 -15.59 -28.31 -6.45
C ARG A 701 -15.32 -29.81 -6.56
N ASP A 702 -15.49 -30.35 -7.76
CA ASP A 702 -14.97 -31.67 -8.10
C ASP A 702 -13.46 -31.76 -7.86
N GLY A 703 -13.02 -32.76 -7.08
CA GLY A 703 -11.62 -32.92 -6.68
C GLY A 703 -11.13 -31.94 -5.60
N GLY A 704 -12.04 -31.13 -5.02
CA GLY A 704 -11.80 -30.41 -3.77
C GLY A 704 -11.92 -31.30 -2.53
N ASP A 705 -12.07 -30.67 -1.37
CA ASP A 705 -12.29 -31.33 -0.09
C ASP A 705 -13.48 -32.31 -0.15
N PRO A 706 -13.27 -33.61 0.09
CA PRO A 706 -14.35 -34.59 0.06
C PRO A 706 -15.31 -34.49 1.25
N GLY A 707 -14.99 -33.69 2.27
CA GLY A 707 -15.73 -33.61 3.52
C GLY A 707 -15.68 -34.89 4.35
N VAL A 708 -16.28 -34.84 5.53
CA VAL A 708 -16.46 -35.95 6.43
C VAL A 708 -17.55 -36.87 5.89
N SER A 709 -17.23 -38.15 5.76
CA SER A 709 -18.13 -39.20 5.24
C SER A 709 -18.38 -40.34 6.22
N ALA A 710 -17.71 -40.31 7.38
CA ALA A 710 -17.90 -41.25 8.48
C ALA A 710 -17.49 -40.58 9.80
N VAL A 711 -18.12 -40.99 10.90
CA VAL A 711 -17.73 -40.65 12.27
C VAL A 711 -17.55 -41.93 13.10
N GLY A 712 -16.73 -41.87 14.14
CA GLY A 712 -16.46 -43.01 15.03
C GLY A 712 -15.47 -44.04 14.48
N ALA A 713 -14.93 -43.84 13.28
CA ALA A 713 -13.77 -44.57 12.77
C ALA A 713 -12.50 -43.88 13.30
N GLY A 714 -12.09 -44.26 14.51
CA GLY A 714 -10.90 -43.77 15.21
C GLY A 714 -9.66 -44.56 14.88
#